data_AF-A0A4Q7UFF0-F1
#
_entry.id   AF-A0A4Q7UFF0-F1
#
_cell.length_a   1.000
_cell.length_b   1.000
_cell.length_c   1.000
_cell.angle_alpha   90.00
_cell.angle_beta   90.00
_cell.angle_gamma   90.00
#
_symmetry.space_group_name_H-M   'P 1'
#
loop_
_entity.id
_entity.type
_entity.pdbx_description
1 polymer ?
#
loop_
_entity_poly.entity_id
_entity_poly.type
_entity_poly.pdbx_seq_one_letter_code
_entity_poly.pdbx_strand_id
1 'polypeptide(L)'
;MAVSRRRFVTSVLAGSALAAASTTELFARPAHAASPPGDVVGKVTVGYQGWFSAPGDGAPIGGWWHWGRDRFQPPSPANTTIVSWPDTREYTRSYPTAYPNLGNGQAATLFSSYDQQTVDTHFRWMQEYGCDTAALQRFNPMGDEGPTRDAMAQKVRSAAERHGRKFYIMYDVTDWLSFQSEIKTDWTTKMVAHTASSAYARQNGKPVVCIWGFGFSEPSRPFTPGPCLEVVNWFKAQGCYVIGGVPTWWRQGIEDSRPGFLDVYHAFHAISPWMVYRTTTLEGLDSYYHNVNIGDLADCAAHGIDYLPCVMPGDLAGGHRRHGDFYWRHIYNMVRLGSQGLYVSMFDEYNEGNQIAKTSETQATTPAGANIRALDEDGVACSADYYLRITADGGRMLKGQLALTAVRPTPPMVGTPPPTGSDLAAGRSTSASSQNGPFLASNAVDSDAGSYWESTNGAFPHWWQVDLGASHQVNKLVVRLPAGWGARTQTITVQGSVDGDSFSTIAAASAYTFDPGTGNTVTRTLTTTTTRYVRLSIAGNTGWPAGQLAKVEVYAGSTVPDNPPTAPSGLTVTGKTSTSVSLTWTASTDDTRVTGYQVRQGGTVVATVTGTTATVSGLSPSTAYTFTVVARDAAGNTSGASNAVTVTTDAAANADLARGRPTSESSHVQSYGSGNVVDGDANSYWESANNAFPQWVQVDLGASRTVGRVVLKLPPSSAWATRTQTLLVQGSADGGSFSTLVGSAGRTFDPATGNEVALTFTAAQTRYVRITVTGNTGWPAGQLSTLEVYAS
;
A
#
# COMPACT_ATOMS: atom_id res chain seq x y z
N MET A 1 -67.42 9.15 -4.17
CA MET A 1 -68.04 10.34 -3.54
C MET A 1 -68.10 10.10 -2.04
N ALA A 2 -67.53 11.04 -1.27
CA ALA A 2 -67.89 11.53 0.08
C ALA A 2 -68.54 10.52 1.08
N VAL A 3 -67.91 10.18 2.22
CA VAL A 3 -68.02 10.86 3.56
C VAL A 3 -69.40 10.54 4.20
N SER A 4 -69.64 10.08 5.45
CA SER A 4 -68.94 10.23 6.74
C SER A 4 -69.75 9.58 7.91
N ARG A 5 -69.01 9.18 8.97
CA ARG A 5 -69.22 9.38 10.43
C ARG A 5 -70.48 8.90 11.20
N ARG A 6 -70.13 8.39 12.41
CA ARG A 6 -70.63 8.68 13.79
C ARG A 6 -71.58 7.68 14.50
N ARG A 7 -70.95 6.92 15.42
CA ARG A 7 -71.25 6.69 16.87
C ARG A 7 -72.68 6.90 17.41
N PHE A 8 -73.17 5.91 18.18
CA PHE A 8 -73.73 6.00 19.56
C PHE A 8 -73.90 4.55 20.12
N VAL A 9 -73.30 4.12 21.27
CA VAL A 9 -73.76 4.22 22.69
C VAL A 9 -74.95 3.25 22.94
N THR A 10 -75.06 2.32 23.90
CA THR A 10 -74.64 2.16 25.32
C THR A 10 -75.09 0.78 25.80
N SER A 11 -74.40 0.15 26.76
CA SER A 11 -75.03 -0.37 28.00
C SER A 11 -73.97 -0.89 28.99
N VAL A 12 -74.00 -0.29 30.18
CA VAL A 12 -73.18 -0.54 31.38
C VAL A 12 -74.04 -1.26 32.43
N LEU A 13 -73.42 -2.11 33.24
CA LEU A 13 -73.61 -2.32 34.70
C LEU A 13 -72.65 -3.45 35.11
N ALA A 14 -71.51 -3.20 35.79
CA ALA A 14 -71.27 -2.72 37.16
C ALA A 14 -70.81 -3.89 38.06
N GLY A 15 -69.65 -3.73 38.70
CA GLY A 15 -69.07 -4.70 39.62
C GLY A 15 -67.62 -4.37 39.98
N SER A 16 -67.45 -3.31 40.76
CA SER A 16 -66.17 -2.72 41.17
C SER A 16 -65.45 -3.56 42.23
N ALA A 17 -64.15 -3.80 42.06
CA ALA A 17 -63.21 -3.92 43.17
C ALA A 17 -61.90 -3.21 42.77
N LEU A 18 -61.66 -2.08 43.42
CA LEU A 18 -60.47 -1.24 43.32
C LEU A 18 -59.23 -2.05 43.74
N ALA A 19 -58.32 -2.28 42.80
CA ALA A 19 -56.89 -2.33 43.10
C ALA A 19 -56.25 -1.24 42.23
N ALA A 20 -55.79 -0.18 42.88
CA ALA A 20 -55.08 0.91 42.24
C ALA A 20 -53.73 0.39 41.71
N ALA A 21 -53.71 -0.06 40.45
CA ALA A 21 -52.49 -0.16 39.67
C ALA A 21 -52.32 1.16 38.93
N SER A 22 -51.46 2.00 39.47
CA SER A 22 -50.96 3.22 38.85
C SER A 22 -50.55 2.92 37.41
N THR A 23 -51.28 3.47 36.44
CA THR A 23 -50.84 3.55 35.04
C THR A 23 -49.71 4.57 34.95
N THR A 24 -48.55 4.20 35.45
CA THR A 24 -47.29 4.66 34.89
C THR A 24 -47.05 3.74 33.69
N GLU A 25 -47.42 4.21 32.51
CA GLU A 25 -46.66 3.84 31.31
C GLU A 25 -45.21 4.22 31.61
N LEU A 26 -44.44 3.23 32.08
CA LEU A 26 -42.99 3.26 32.03
C LEU A 26 -42.67 3.39 30.56
N PHE A 27 -42.46 4.62 30.09
CA PHE A 27 -41.59 4.87 28.97
C PHE A 27 -40.29 4.14 29.28
N ALA A 28 -40.12 2.96 28.70
CA ALA A 28 -38.87 2.22 28.76
C ALA A 28 -37.81 3.19 28.24
N ARG A 29 -36.96 3.69 29.15
CA ARG A 29 -35.80 4.47 28.75
C ARG A 29 -35.03 3.61 27.75
N PRO A 30 -34.56 4.17 26.62
CA PRO A 30 -33.74 3.40 25.69
C PRO A 30 -32.57 2.80 26.48
N ALA A 31 -32.44 1.47 26.43
CA ALA A 31 -31.40 0.75 27.13
C ALA A 31 -30.04 1.36 26.73
N HIS A 32 -29.39 2.02 27.68
CA HIS A 32 -28.05 2.54 27.45
C HIS A 32 -27.07 1.38 27.47
N ALA A 33 -26.01 1.49 26.67
CA ALA A 33 -24.91 0.54 26.71
C ALA A 33 -24.40 0.36 28.14
N ALA A 34 -24.07 -0.88 28.53
CA ALA A 34 -23.48 -1.14 29.82
C ALA A 34 -22.08 -0.50 29.91
N SER A 35 -21.40 -0.42 28.77
CA SER A 35 -20.11 0.23 28.62
C SER A 35 -20.19 1.53 27.81
N PRO A 36 -19.29 2.51 28.06
CA PRO A 36 -19.10 3.64 27.14
C PRO A 36 -18.58 3.16 25.77
N PRO A 37 -18.70 3.99 24.71
CA PRO A 37 -18.06 3.69 23.42
C PRO A 37 -16.57 3.37 23.55
N GLY A 38 -16.11 2.38 22.80
CA GLY A 38 -14.73 1.89 22.82
C GLY A 38 -14.33 1.26 21.48
N ASP A 39 -13.51 0.21 21.51
CA ASP A 39 -13.09 -0.47 20.27
C ASP A 39 -14.09 -1.55 19.80
N VAL A 40 -15.15 -1.85 20.56
CA VAL A 40 -16.25 -2.74 20.12
C VAL A 40 -17.64 -2.15 20.34
N VAL A 41 -17.86 -1.41 21.43
CA VAL A 41 -19.11 -0.67 21.65
C VAL A 41 -19.11 0.60 20.80
N GLY A 42 -20.19 0.79 20.03
CA GLY A 42 -20.37 1.84 19.01
C GLY A 42 -19.66 1.54 17.69
N LYS A 43 -19.21 0.29 17.49
CA LYS A 43 -18.35 -0.11 16.37
C LYS A 43 -18.96 -1.23 15.54
N VAL A 44 -18.49 -1.32 14.31
CA VAL A 44 -18.70 -2.48 13.42
C VAL A 44 -17.47 -3.37 13.52
N THR A 45 -17.65 -4.53 14.15
CA THR A 45 -16.65 -5.60 14.22
C THR A 45 -16.93 -6.61 13.12
N VAL A 46 -15.90 -7.14 12.46
CA VAL A 46 -16.04 -8.20 11.44
C VAL A 46 -15.33 -9.46 11.90
N GLY A 47 -15.98 -10.62 11.74
CA GLY A 47 -15.31 -11.93 11.89
C GLY A 47 -14.25 -12.10 10.81
N TYR A 48 -13.02 -12.43 11.18
CA TYR A 48 -11.90 -12.54 10.25
C TYR A 48 -11.25 -13.93 10.37
N GLN A 49 -11.41 -14.74 9.32
CA GLN A 49 -10.89 -16.10 9.29
C GLN A 49 -9.39 -16.09 9.06
N GLY A 50 -8.92 -15.50 7.96
CA GLY A 50 -7.49 -15.47 7.62
C GLY A 50 -6.85 -16.85 7.45
N TRP A 51 -7.63 -17.84 7.00
CA TRP A 51 -7.23 -19.25 7.03
C TRP A 51 -6.89 -19.89 5.69
N PHE A 52 -7.07 -19.16 4.59
CA PHE A 52 -6.80 -19.69 3.26
C PHE A 52 -5.30 -19.75 3.02
N SER A 53 -4.77 -20.90 2.62
CA SER A 53 -3.35 -21.04 2.26
C SER A 53 -3.17 -21.75 0.93
N ALA A 54 -2.00 -21.61 0.32
CA ALA A 54 -1.67 -22.24 -0.95
C ALA A 54 -0.21 -22.73 -0.96
N PRO A 55 0.13 -23.80 -1.69
CA PRO A 55 1.52 -24.22 -1.86
C PRO A 55 2.43 -23.07 -2.33
N GLY A 56 3.55 -22.87 -1.64
CA GLY A 56 4.53 -21.82 -1.95
C GLY A 56 4.27 -20.46 -1.29
N ASP A 57 3.22 -20.31 -0.47
CA ASP A 57 3.00 -19.11 0.35
C ASP A 57 3.87 -19.04 1.62
N GLY A 58 4.45 -20.16 2.04
CA GLY A 58 5.28 -20.27 3.24
C GLY A 58 4.47 -20.52 4.53
N ALA A 59 3.17 -20.82 4.42
CA ALA A 59 2.33 -21.21 5.55
C ALA A 59 2.76 -22.58 6.09
N PRO A 60 2.94 -22.74 7.42
CA PRO A 60 3.29 -24.02 8.02
C PRO A 60 2.32 -25.17 7.70
N ILE A 61 1.04 -24.87 7.47
CA ILE A 61 0.01 -25.87 7.10
C ILE A 61 0.29 -26.54 5.75
N GLY A 62 1.11 -25.92 4.89
CA GLY A 62 1.80 -26.59 3.77
C GLY A 62 0.92 -27.08 2.62
N GLY A 63 -0.20 -26.44 2.31
CA GLY A 63 -1.08 -26.86 1.21
C GLY A 63 -2.21 -25.89 0.90
N TRP A 64 -3.16 -26.34 0.07
CA TRP A 64 -4.42 -25.64 -0.25
C TRP A 64 -5.42 -25.77 0.90
N TRP A 65 -5.21 -25.01 1.96
CA TRP A 65 -6.06 -25.06 3.15
C TRP A 65 -7.30 -24.19 2.96
N HIS A 66 -8.46 -24.74 3.32
CA HIS A 66 -9.80 -24.15 3.12
C HIS A 66 -10.22 -23.80 1.68
N TRP A 67 -9.35 -24.00 0.68
CA TRP A 67 -9.74 -23.87 -0.73
C TRP A 67 -10.26 -25.17 -1.36
N GLY A 68 -9.83 -26.33 -0.86
CA GLY A 68 -10.19 -27.66 -1.37
C GLY A 68 -10.36 -28.69 -0.25
N ARG A 69 -10.99 -29.82 -0.57
CA ARG A 69 -11.22 -30.92 0.38
C ARG A 69 -9.93 -31.71 0.65
N ASP A 70 -9.14 -31.90 -0.39
CA ASP A 70 -7.77 -32.42 -0.30
C ASP A 70 -6.79 -31.25 -0.48
N ARG A 71 -6.10 -30.90 0.61
CA ARG A 71 -5.13 -29.79 0.65
C ARG A 71 -3.89 -30.03 -0.21
N PHE A 72 -3.63 -31.26 -0.62
CA PHE A 72 -2.47 -31.61 -1.45
C PHE A 72 -2.78 -31.57 -2.95
N GLN A 73 -4.03 -31.35 -3.32
CA GLN A 73 -4.46 -31.15 -4.70
C GLN A 73 -4.89 -29.70 -4.93
N PRO A 74 -4.64 -29.13 -6.12
CA PRO A 74 -5.11 -27.79 -6.44
C PRO A 74 -6.65 -27.72 -6.41
N PRO A 75 -7.22 -26.56 -6.03
CA PRO A 75 -8.65 -26.33 -6.09
C PRO A 75 -9.15 -26.50 -7.52
N SER A 76 -10.26 -27.21 -7.67
CA SER A 76 -10.89 -27.52 -8.96
C SER A 76 -12.37 -27.82 -8.76
N PRO A 77 -13.18 -27.96 -9.82
CA PRO A 77 -14.58 -28.37 -9.67
C PRO A 77 -14.76 -29.70 -8.92
N ALA A 78 -13.77 -30.59 -8.94
CA ALA A 78 -13.78 -31.86 -8.21
C ALA A 78 -13.17 -31.77 -6.80
N ASN A 79 -12.37 -30.74 -6.52
CA ASN A 79 -11.70 -30.53 -5.23
C ASN A 79 -11.97 -29.10 -4.74
N THR A 80 -13.14 -28.87 -4.14
CA THR A 80 -13.51 -27.54 -3.67
C THR A 80 -14.32 -27.58 -2.38
N THR A 81 -14.12 -26.53 -1.59
CA THR A 81 -14.86 -26.20 -0.37
C THR A 81 -15.46 -24.80 -0.45
N ILE A 82 -15.23 -24.05 -1.53
CA ILE A 82 -15.77 -22.70 -1.71
C ILE A 82 -17.07 -22.73 -2.50
N VAL A 83 -17.96 -21.81 -2.14
CA VAL A 83 -19.27 -21.66 -2.79
C VAL A 83 -19.42 -20.32 -3.52
N SER A 84 -18.40 -19.46 -3.41
CA SER A 84 -18.30 -18.16 -4.06
C SER A 84 -16.86 -17.87 -4.47
N TRP A 85 -16.66 -17.06 -5.51
CA TRP A 85 -15.32 -16.75 -6.03
C TRP A 85 -14.84 -15.36 -5.56
N PRO A 86 -13.64 -15.24 -4.98
CA PRO A 86 -13.10 -13.93 -4.59
C PRO A 86 -12.76 -13.08 -5.81
N ASP A 87 -12.97 -11.78 -5.72
CA ASP A 87 -12.39 -10.84 -6.68
C ASP A 87 -10.89 -10.69 -6.40
N THR A 88 -10.06 -11.20 -7.31
CA THR A 88 -8.62 -11.23 -7.10
C THR A 88 -7.84 -10.06 -7.69
N ARG A 89 -8.52 -9.05 -8.28
CA ARG A 89 -7.86 -7.99 -9.07
C ARG A 89 -6.92 -7.08 -8.25
N GLU A 90 -7.12 -6.98 -6.94
CA GLU A 90 -6.32 -6.13 -6.05
C GLU A 90 -5.23 -6.89 -5.29
N TYR A 91 -5.10 -8.21 -5.51
CA TYR A 91 -3.99 -8.98 -4.96
C TYR A 91 -2.78 -8.94 -5.90
N THR A 92 -1.61 -8.61 -5.35
CA THR A 92 -0.37 -8.60 -6.14
C THR A 92 0.25 -9.99 -6.25
N ARG A 93 -0.17 -10.92 -5.40
CA ARG A 93 0.25 -12.32 -5.42
C ARG A 93 -0.98 -13.22 -5.47
N SER A 94 -0.94 -14.18 -6.40
CA SER A 94 -2.01 -15.13 -6.63
C SER A 94 -1.43 -16.49 -6.99
N TYR A 95 -2.20 -17.54 -6.71
CA TYR A 95 -1.80 -18.93 -6.87
C TYR A 95 -2.68 -19.60 -7.92
N PRO A 96 -2.08 -20.30 -8.91
CA PRO A 96 -2.83 -20.96 -9.97
C PRO A 96 -3.65 -22.12 -9.42
N THR A 97 -4.88 -22.26 -9.90
CA THR A 97 -5.77 -23.37 -9.54
C THR A 97 -5.89 -24.37 -10.70
N ALA A 98 -6.59 -25.48 -10.47
CA ALA A 98 -6.99 -26.43 -11.50
C ALA A 98 -8.45 -26.22 -11.94
N TYR A 99 -9.04 -25.06 -11.62
CA TYR A 99 -10.28 -24.64 -12.25
C TYR A 99 -10.08 -24.27 -13.72
N PRO A 100 -11.12 -24.43 -14.56
CA PRO A 100 -11.13 -23.79 -15.88
C PRO A 100 -10.89 -22.29 -15.77
N ASN A 101 -10.42 -21.68 -16.85
CA ASN A 101 -10.35 -20.22 -16.95
C ASN A 101 -11.69 -19.59 -16.55
N LEU A 102 -11.61 -18.36 -16.06
CA LEU A 102 -12.79 -17.54 -15.81
C LEU A 102 -13.60 -17.41 -17.11
N GLY A 103 -14.90 -17.14 -17.01
CA GLY A 103 -15.77 -16.98 -18.18
C GLY A 103 -15.30 -15.91 -19.18
N ASN A 104 -14.48 -14.96 -18.75
CA ASN A 104 -13.84 -13.93 -19.57
C ASN A 104 -12.50 -14.36 -20.21
N GLY A 105 -12.08 -15.61 -20.02
CA GLY A 105 -10.85 -16.19 -20.59
C GLY A 105 -9.59 -16.05 -19.72
N GLN A 106 -9.63 -15.29 -18.62
CA GLN A 106 -8.49 -15.14 -17.71
C GLN A 106 -8.24 -16.41 -16.88
N ALA A 107 -7.01 -16.61 -16.42
CA ALA A 107 -6.67 -17.76 -15.57
C ALA A 107 -7.37 -17.66 -14.21
N ALA A 108 -7.94 -18.78 -13.74
CA ALA A 108 -8.53 -18.87 -12.41
C ALA A 108 -7.43 -18.99 -11.34
N THR A 109 -7.20 -17.90 -10.60
CA THR A 109 -6.21 -17.82 -9.52
C THR A 109 -6.86 -17.42 -8.21
N LEU A 110 -6.27 -17.83 -7.09
CA LEU A 110 -6.74 -17.53 -5.72
C LEU A 110 -5.62 -16.88 -4.90
N PHE A 111 -5.97 -16.14 -3.86
CA PHE A 111 -5.00 -15.55 -2.93
C PHE A 111 -4.63 -16.55 -1.80
N SER A 112 -3.57 -16.25 -1.06
CA SER A 112 -3.31 -16.86 0.25
C SER A 112 -3.49 -15.82 1.36
N SER A 113 -4.28 -16.13 2.39
CA SER A 113 -4.40 -15.32 3.62
C SER A 113 -3.08 -15.19 4.35
N TYR A 114 -2.15 -16.13 4.12
CA TYR A 114 -0.83 -16.10 4.74
C TYR A 114 0.09 -15.04 4.14
N ASP A 115 -0.14 -14.60 2.90
CA ASP A 115 0.61 -13.48 2.35
C ASP A 115 0.28 -12.18 3.11
N GLN A 116 1.31 -11.44 3.54
CA GLN A 116 1.08 -10.17 4.23
C GLN A 116 0.30 -9.19 3.34
N GLN A 117 0.52 -9.21 2.03
CA GLN A 117 -0.19 -8.35 1.08
C GLN A 117 -1.70 -8.62 1.04
N THR A 118 -2.13 -9.87 1.23
CA THR A 118 -3.55 -10.21 1.34
C THR A 118 -4.16 -9.59 2.59
N VAL A 119 -3.51 -9.76 3.75
CA VAL A 119 -3.97 -9.18 5.02
C VAL A 119 -4.01 -7.65 4.93
N ASP A 120 -2.99 -7.03 4.35
CA ASP A 120 -2.96 -5.58 4.13
C ASP A 120 -4.09 -5.11 3.21
N THR A 121 -4.39 -5.87 2.15
CA THR A 121 -5.51 -5.57 1.25
C THR A 121 -6.85 -5.63 1.98
N HIS A 122 -7.05 -6.67 2.79
CA HIS A 122 -8.25 -6.84 3.60
C HIS A 122 -8.42 -5.69 4.60
N PHE A 123 -7.35 -5.32 5.30
CA PHE A 123 -7.37 -4.23 6.28
C PHE A 123 -7.51 -2.84 5.64
N ARG A 124 -6.98 -2.63 4.43
CA ARG A 124 -7.27 -1.45 3.62
C ARG A 124 -8.76 -1.38 3.28
N TRP A 125 -9.38 -2.47 2.84
CA TRP A 125 -10.83 -2.48 2.60
C TRP A 125 -11.60 -2.19 3.90
N MET A 126 -11.24 -2.80 5.02
CA MET A 126 -11.86 -2.48 6.31
C MET A 126 -11.78 -0.98 6.64
N GLN A 127 -10.64 -0.33 6.36
CA GLN A 127 -10.47 1.11 6.52
C GLN A 127 -11.36 1.91 5.55
N GLU A 128 -11.36 1.57 4.26
CA GLU A 128 -12.13 2.24 3.20
C GLU A 128 -13.65 2.19 3.45
N TYR A 129 -14.16 1.06 3.96
CA TYR A 129 -15.59 0.81 4.14
C TYR A 129 -16.04 0.88 5.61
N GLY A 130 -15.22 1.45 6.49
CA GLY A 130 -15.64 1.79 7.85
C GLY A 130 -15.86 0.61 8.78
N CYS A 131 -15.29 -0.57 8.48
CA CYS A 131 -15.15 -1.64 9.46
C CYS A 131 -14.10 -1.20 10.50
N ASP A 132 -14.46 -1.23 11.77
CA ASP A 132 -13.62 -0.66 12.82
C ASP A 132 -12.63 -1.69 13.39
N THR A 133 -13.10 -2.93 13.55
CA THR A 133 -12.41 -3.97 14.34
C THR A 133 -12.50 -5.33 13.66
N ALA A 134 -11.38 -6.08 13.61
CA ALA A 134 -11.34 -7.46 13.13
C ALA A 134 -11.25 -8.45 14.31
N ALA A 135 -12.18 -9.39 14.37
CA ALA A 135 -12.15 -10.51 15.31
C ALA A 135 -11.42 -11.68 14.66
N LEU A 136 -10.10 -11.80 14.88
CA LEU A 136 -9.30 -12.87 14.29
C LEU A 136 -9.63 -14.20 14.96
N GLN A 137 -10.16 -15.13 14.19
CA GLN A 137 -10.48 -16.47 14.68
C GLN A 137 -9.24 -17.32 14.92
N ARG A 138 -9.29 -18.03 16.04
CA ARG A 138 -8.26 -18.93 16.52
C ARG A 138 -8.91 -20.25 16.93
N PHE A 139 -8.78 -21.23 16.04
CA PHE A 139 -9.19 -22.62 16.25
C PHE A 139 -8.06 -23.37 16.94
N ASN A 140 -8.39 -24.49 17.60
CA ASN A 140 -7.50 -25.37 18.37
C ASN A 140 -5.99 -25.11 18.11
N PRO A 141 -5.34 -24.26 18.94
CA PRO A 141 -3.98 -23.80 18.71
C PRO A 141 -2.92 -24.88 18.91
N MET A 142 -3.31 -26.05 19.41
CA MET A 142 -2.44 -27.21 19.58
C MET A 142 -2.52 -28.19 18.40
N GLY A 143 -3.46 -27.98 17.47
CA GLY A 143 -3.61 -28.78 16.25
C GLY A 143 -2.73 -28.30 15.08
N ASP A 144 -2.92 -28.95 13.92
CA ASP A 144 -2.18 -28.69 12.67
C ASP A 144 -2.17 -27.21 12.26
N GLU A 145 -3.26 -26.48 12.48
CA GLU A 145 -3.36 -25.06 12.12
C GLU A 145 -2.56 -24.13 13.06
N GLY A 146 -2.24 -24.57 14.28
CA GLY A 146 -1.68 -23.74 15.35
C GLY A 146 -0.50 -22.85 14.92
N PRO A 147 0.57 -23.41 14.32
CA PRO A 147 1.72 -22.63 13.87
C PRO A 147 1.36 -21.59 12.79
N THR A 148 0.41 -21.91 11.90
CA THR A 148 -0.08 -20.96 10.89
C THR A 148 -0.86 -19.82 11.57
N ARG A 149 -1.70 -20.14 12.55
CA ARG A 149 -2.48 -19.16 13.33
C ARG A 149 -1.60 -18.23 14.17
N ASP A 150 -0.48 -18.72 14.70
CA ASP A 150 0.51 -17.92 15.42
C ASP A 150 1.08 -16.81 14.52
N ALA A 151 1.46 -17.16 13.30
CA ALA A 151 1.93 -16.19 12.31
C ALA A 151 0.81 -15.25 11.86
N MET A 152 -0.43 -15.74 11.69
CA MET A 152 -1.57 -14.90 11.33
C MET A 152 -1.87 -13.82 12.36
N ALA A 153 -1.74 -14.10 13.66
CA ALA A 153 -1.90 -13.08 14.71
C ALA A 153 -0.89 -11.92 14.57
N GLN A 154 0.35 -12.21 14.14
CA GLN A 154 1.37 -11.19 13.88
C GLN A 154 1.08 -10.39 12.61
N LYS A 155 0.61 -11.06 11.55
CA LYS A 155 0.28 -10.44 10.27
C LYS A 155 -0.92 -9.50 10.40
N VAL A 156 -1.96 -9.95 11.10
CA VAL A 156 -3.14 -9.15 11.44
C VAL A 156 -2.78 -7.96 12.31
N ARG A 157 -1.94 -8.14 13.35
CA ARG A 157 -1.44 -7.01 14.14
C ARG A 157 -0.78 -5.95 13.24
N SER A 158 0.14 -6.38 12.39
CA SER A 158 0.90 -5.47 11.51
C SER A 158 -0.01 -4.73 10.52
N ALA A 159 -1.00 -5.42 9.95
CA ALA A 159 -1.98 -4.81 9.05
C ALA A 159 -2.92 -3.84 9.78
N ALA A 160 -3.37 -4.19 10.98
CA ALA A 160 -4.21 -3.35 11.83
C ALA A 160 -3.50 -2.04 12.19
N GLU A 161 -2.23 -2.12 12.60
CA GLU A 161 -1.38 -0.95 12.86
C GLU A 161 -1.23 -0.06 11.62
N ARG A 162 -0.96 -0.67 10.45
CA ARG A 162 -0.76 0.04 9.19
C ARG A 162 -2.00 0.78 8.69
N HIS A 163 -3.18 0.17 8.83
CA HIS A 163 -4.44 0.69 8.30
C HIS A 163 -5.31 1.36 9.37
N GLY A 164 -4.75 1.57 10.57
CA GLY A 164 -5.44 2.23 11.68
C GLY A 164 -6.76 1.54 12.04
N ARG A 165 -6.79 0.21 12.01
CA ARG A 165 -7.93 -0.63 12.43
C ARG A 165 -7.60 -1.31 13.74
N LYS A 166 -8.63 -1.83 14.42
CA LYS A 166 -8.46 -2.62 15.63
C LYS A 166 -8.53 -4.11 15.33
N PHE A 167 -7.95 -4.93 16.20
CA PHE A 167 -8.14 -6.38 16.15
C PHE A 167 -8.17 -6.98 17.55
N TYR A 168 -8.83 -8.14 17.70
CA TYR A 168 -8.74 -8.96 18.90
C TYR A 168 -8.77 -10.45 18.55
N ILE A 169 -8.39 -11.29 19.52
CA ILE A 169 -8.41 -12.75 19.36
C ILE A 169 -9.79 -13.30 19.74
N MET A 170 -10.36 -14.07 18.82
CA MET A 170 -11.59 -14.83 19.01
C MET A 170 -11.25 -16.32 19.03
N TYR A 171 -11.34 -16.96 20.19
CA TYR A 171 -11.20 -18.40 20.30
C TYR A 171 -12.47 -19.08 19.84
N ASP A 172 -12.33 -20.02 18.92
CA ASP A 172 -13.40 -20.94 18.52
C ASP A 172 -13.13 -22.29 19.19
N VAL A 173 -14.06 -22.76 20.02
CA VAL A 173 -13.89 -23.99 20.80
C VAL A 173 -14.45 -25.24 20.11
N THR A 174 -14.83 -25.16 18.84
CA THR A 174 -15.32 -26.31 18.05
C THR A 174 -14.29 -27.43 18.02
N ASP A 175 -14.74 -28.65 18.34
CA ASP A 175 -13.94 -29.88 18.37
C ASP A 175 -12.68 -29.81 19.25
N TRP A 176 -12.62 -28.84 20.17
CA TRP A 176 -11.45 -28.61 21.03
C TRP A 176 -11.69 -29.17 22.44
N LEU A 177 -11.64 -30.50 22.58
CA LEU A 177 -11.96 -31.18 23.85
C LEU A 177 -11.09 -30.77 25.04
N SER A 178 -9.85 -30.37 24.79
CA SER A 178 -8.88 -29.91 25.78
C SER A 178 -8.87 -28.39 25.98
N PHE A 179 -9.87 -27.65 25.49
CA PHE A 179 -9.85 -26.18 25.47
C PHE A 179 -9.54 -25.57 26.84
N GLN A 180 -10.05 -26.12 27.95
CA GLN A 180 -9.99 -25.49 29.26
C GLN A 180 -8.56 -25.17 29.72
N SER A 181 -7.62 -26.10 29.52
CA SER A 181 -6.20 -25.91 29.87
C SER A 181 -5.42 -25.24 28.75
N GLU A 182 -5.70 -25.62 27.51
CA GLU A 182 -4.93 -25.19 26.35
C GLU A 182 -5.22 -23.73 25.96
N ILE A 183 -6.45 -23.22 26.14
CA ILE A 183 -6.79 -21.80 25.90
C ILE A 183 -6.04 -20.86 26.84
N LYS A 184 -5.87 -21.27 28.10
CA LYS A 184 -5.15 -20.49 29.12
C LYS A 184 -3.66 -20.48 28.80
N THR A 185 -3.12 -21.65 28.45
CA THR A 185 -1.72 -21.80 28.03
C THR A 185 -1.44 -20.95 26.82
N ASP A 186 -2.29 -21.06 25.80
CA ASP A 186 -2.15 -20.31 24.56
C ASP A 186 -2.21 -18.80 24.76
N TRP A 187 -3.18 -18.32 25.56
CA TRP A 187 -3.28 -16.91 25.89
C TRP A 187 -2.03 -16.38 26.58
N THR A 188 -1.63 -17.03 27.67
CA THR A 188 -0.51 -16.60 28.52
C THR A 188 0.83 -16.66 27.81
N THR A 189 1.03 -17.66 26.95
CA THR A 189 2.33 -17.89 26.29
C THR A 189 2.47 -17.19 24.96
N LYS A 190 1.37 -16.95 24.23
CA LYS A 190 1.41 -16.42 22.86
C LYS A 190 0.55 -15.17 22.69
N MET A 191 -0.76 -15.26 22.94
CA MET A 191 -1.68 -14.21 22.49
C MET A 191 -1.60 -12.93 23.32
N VAL A 192 -1.33 -13.01 24.62
CA VAL A 192 -1.28 -11.84 25.51
C VAL A 192 -0.21 -10.82 25.07
N ALA A 193 0.88 -11.27 24.44
CA ALA A 193 1.93 -10.39 23.94
C ALA A 193 1.43 -9.41 22.87
N HIS A 194 0.40 -9.79 22.10
CA HIS A 194 -0.21 -8.91 21.09
C HIS A 194 -0.97 -7.73 21.70
N THR A 195 -1.39 -7.82 22.97
CA THR A 195 -2.13 -6.75 23.68
C THR A 195 -1.30 -5.50 23.95
N ALA A 196 0.02 -5.57 23.74
CA ALA A 196 0.93 -4.43 23.80
C ALA A 196 0.80 -3.49 22.58
N SER A 197 0.22 -3.97 21.47
CA SER A 197 -0.05 -3.15 20.29
C SER A 197 -1.17 -2.13 20.57
N SER A 198 -1.00 -0.90 20.09
CA SER A 198 -2.08 0.12 20.12
C SER A 198 -3.26 -0.24 19.20
N ALA A 199 -3.05 -1.14 18.25
CA ALA A 199 -4.09 -1.68 17.39
C ALA A 199 -4.87 -2.84 18.03
N TYR A 200 -4.40 -3.40 19.16
CA TYR A 200 -5.20 -4.40 19.88
C TYR A 200 -6.43 -3.74 20.51
N ALA A 201 -7.61 -4.29 20.27
CA ALA A 201 -8.88 -3.70 20.68
C ALA A 201 -8.99 -3.65 22.21
N ARG A 202 -9.43 -2.50 22.73
CA ARG A 202 -9.73 -2.30 24.15
C ARG A 202 -11.14 -1.78 24.36
N GLN A 203 -11.83 -2.37 25.32
CA GLN A 203 -13.13 -1.92 25.78
C GLN A 203 -13.05 -1.69 27.29
N ASN A 204 -13.48 -0.51 27.75
CA ASN A 204 -13.31 -0.07 29.15
C ASN A 204 -11.84 -0.14 29.62
N GLY A 205 -10.90 0.17 28.72
CA GLY A 205 -9.45 0.09 28.98
C GLY A 205 -8.86 -1.32 28.98
N LYS A 206 -9.69 -2.37 28.94
CA LYS A 206 -9.28 -3.78 29.02
C LYS A 206 -9.08 -4.38 27.62
N PRO A 207 -8.05 -5.23 27.41
CA PRO A 207 -7.90 -5.95 26.14
C PRO A 207 -9.12 -6.85 25.89
N VAL A 208 -9.63 -6.82 24.66
CA VAL A 208 -10.79 -7.63 24.27
C VAL A 208 -10.36 -9.05 23.93
N VAL A 209 -11.12 -10.04 24.40
CA VAL A 209 -11.04 -11.44 23.96
C VAL A 209 -12.45 -11.95 23.73
N CYS A 210 -12.64 -12.74 22.67
CA CYS A 210 -13.92 -13.40 22.42
C CYS A 210 -13.76 -14.91 22.55
N ILE A 211 -14.77 -15.56 23.13
CA ILE A 211 -14.89 -17.01 23.19
C ILE A 211 -16.18 -17.38 22.47
N TRP A 212 -16.06 -18.03 21.33
CA TRP A 212 -17.18 -18.49 20.52
C TRP A 212 -17.38 -20.00 20.73
N GLY A 213 -18.61 -20.40 21.02
CA GLY A 213 -19.00 -21.81 21.04
C GLY A 213 -19.49 -22.37 22.39
N PHE A 214 -19.45 -21.60 23.48
CA PHE A 214 -20.00 -22.06 24.76
C PHE A 214 -21.54 -22.13 24.71
N GLY A 215 -22.08 -23.27 25.12
CA GLY A 215 -23.52 -23.49 25.28
C GLY A 215 -24.27 -23.96 24.03
N PHE A 216 -23.60 -24.09 22.88
CA PHE A 216 -24.19 -24.68 21.67
C PHE A 216 -24.58 -26.15 21.90
N SER A 217 -25.72 -26.57 21.36
CA SER A 217 -26.30 -27.91 21.60
C SER A 217 -25.61 -29.03 20.81
N GLU A 218 -24.85 -28.71 19.77
CA GLU A 218 -24.25 -29.66 18.84
C GLU A 218 -23.10 -30.53 19.42
N PRO A 219 -22.86 -31.74 18.87
CA PRO A 219 -21.90 -32.70 19.42
C PRO A 219 -20.44 -32.23 19.41
N SER A 220 -20.07 -31.35 18.48
CA SER A 220 -18.71 -30.78 18.35
C SER A 220 -18.33 -29.84 19.51
N ARG A 221 -19.28 -29.50 20.39
CA ARG A 221 -19.05 -28.68 21.59
C ARG A 221 -19.69 -29.33 22.82
N PRO A 222 -19.19 -30.48 23.30
CA PRO A 222 -19.82 -31.29 24.35
C PRO A 222 -19.60 -30.75 25.78
N PHE A 223 -19.21 -29.48 25.93
CA PHE A 223 -18.76 -28.91 27.19
C PHE A 223 -19.91 -28.68 28.18
N THR A 224 -19.63 -28.87 29.46
CA THR A 224 -20.56 -28.58 30.56
C THR A 224 -20.37 -27.13 31.06
N PRO A 225 -21.38 -26.51 31.71
CA PRO A 225 -21.32 -25.10 32.12
C PRO A 225 -20.15 -24.75 33.04
N GLY A 226 -19.78 -25.64 33.97
CA GLY A 226 -18.74 -25.37 34.98
C GLY A 226 -17.36 -25.03 34.39
N PRO A 227 -16.76 -25.90 33.55
CA PRO A 227 -15.53 -25.59 32.84
C PRO A 227 -15.59 -24.34 31.96
N CYS A 228 -16.73 -24.08 31.31
CA CYS A 228 -16.93 -22.87 30.51
C CYS A 228 -16.90 -21.60 31.38
N LEU A 229 -17.66 -21.58 32.48
CA LEU A 229 -17.69 -20.46 33.44
C LEU A 229 -16.31 -20.18 34.03
N GLU A 230 -15.56 -21.24 34.35
CA GLU A 230 -14.20 -21.11 34.87
C GLU A 230 -13.26 -20.39 33.89
N VAL A 231 -13.32 -20.72 32.60
CA VAL A 231 -12.51 -20.05 31.56
C VAL A 231 -12.90 -18.59 31.43
N VAL A 232 -14.20 -18.26 31.42
CA VAL A 232 -14.67 -16.87 31.37
C VAL A 232 -14.12 -16.08 32.55
N ASN A 233 -14.28 -16.59 33.77
CA ASN A 233 -13.78 -15.94 34.99
C ASN A 233 -12.26 -15.82 35.02
N TRP A 234 -11.54 -16.81 34.50
CA TRP A 234 -10.09 -16.75 34.37
C TRP A 234 -9.63 -15.59 33.48
N PHE A 235 -10.23 -15.39 32.29
CA PHE A 235 -9.91 -14.26 31.43
C PHE A 235 -10.25 -12.90 32.08
N LYS A 236 -11.37 -12.82 32.81
CA LYS A 236 -11.71 -11.62 33.59
C LYS A 236 -10.64 -11.33 34.65
N ALA A 237 -10.12 -12.36 35.32
CA ALA A 237 -9.03 -12.24 36.28
C ALA A 237 -7.69 -11.83 35.63
N GLN A 238 -7.49 -12.13 34.33
CA GLN A 238 -6.38 -11.58 33.54
C GLN A 238 -6.61 -10.13 33.08
N GLY A 239 -7.68 -9.48 33.54
CA GLY A 239 -8.01 -8.10 33.19
C GLY A 239 -8.62 -7.92 31.80
N CYS A 240 -9.12 -8.98 31.16
CA CYS A 240 -9.71 -8.89 29.82
C CYS A 240 -11.18 -8.45 29.85
N TYR A 241 -11.61 -7.80 28.77
CA TYR A 241 -13.02 -7.64 28.41
C TYR A 241 -13.42 -8.85 27.57
N VAL A 242 -14.38 -9.63 28.05
CA VAL A 242 -14.68 -10.97 27.52
C VAL A 242 -16.02 -10.95 26.81
N ILE A 243 -15.99 -11.26 25.50
CA ILE A 243 -17.17 -11.38 24.64
C ILE A 243 -17.54 -12.87 24.52
N GLY A 244 -18.82 -13.20 24.67
CA GLY A 244 -19.36 -14.52 24.40
C GLY A 244 -19.99 -14.60 23.02
N GLY A 245 -19.45 -15.43 22.13
CA GLY A 245 -20.11 -15.89 20.91
C GLY A 245 -21.02 -17.07 21.26
N VAL A 246 -22.32 -16.81 21.41
CA VAL A 246 -23.29 -17.76 22.01
C VAL A 246 -24.30 -18.25 20.97
N PRO A 247 -25.01 -19.36 21.22
CA PRO A 247 -26.12 -19.79 20.35
C PRO A 247 -27.26 -18.78 20.33
N THR A 248 -28.18 -18.93 19.36
CA THR A 248 -29.49 -18.28 19.51
C THR A 248 -30.26 -18.89 20.68
N TRP A 249 -31.31 -18.21 21.14
CA TRP A 249 -32.16 -18.70 22.23
C TRP A 249 -31.41 -19.00 23.55
N TRP A 250 -30.20 -18.45 23.74
CA TRP A 250 -29.33 -18.67 24.89
C TRP A 250 -30.03 -18.35 26.23
N ARG A 251 -30.88 -17.31 26.26
CA ARG A 251 -31.67 -16.91 27.43
C ARG A 251 -32.66 -17.98 27.88
N GLN A 252 -33.19 -18.75 26.94
CA GLN A 252 -34.22 -19.76 27.18
C GLN A 252 -33.64 -21.18 27.31
N GLY A 253 -32.43 -21.40 26.78
CA GLY A 253 -31.77 -22.70 26.82
C GLY A 253 -32.44 -23.76 25.94
N ILE A 254 -32.96 -23.34 24.78
CA ILE A 254 -33.68 -24.19 23.80
C ILE A 254 -33.02 -24.09 22.41
N GLU A 255 -33.50 -24.89 21.46
CA GLU A 255 -33.03 -24.94 20.06
C GLU A 255 -31.53 -25.27 19.95
N ASP A 256 -30.73 -24.31 19.48
CA ASP A 256 -29.29 -24.44 19.35
C ASP A 256 -28.53 -24.13 20.64
N SER A 257 -29.23 -23.74 21.72
CA SER A 257 -28.68 -23.60 23.07
C SER A 257 -29.02 -24.78 23.97
N ARG A 258 -28.17 -25.02 24.97
CA ARG A 258 -28.43 -25.96 26.08
C ARG A 258 -28.99 -25.27 27.33
N PRO A 259 -29.80 -25.97 28.15
CA PRO A 259 -30.19 -25.47 29.47
C PRO A 259 -29.00 -25.43 30.43
N GLY A 260 -29.09 -24.59 31.47
CA GLY A 260 -28.09 -24.51 32.55
C GLY A 260 -26.86 -23.64 32.28
N PHE A 261 -26.83 -22.89 31.17
CA PHE A 261 -25.71 -22.01 30.79
C PHE A 261 -25.87 -20.53 31.17
N LEU A 262 -26.99 -20.12 31.79
CA LEU A 262 -27.23 -18.71 32.12
C LEU A 262 -26.11 -18.08 32.94
N ASP A 263 -25.57 -18.77 33.94
CA ASP A 263 -24.43 -18.27 34.74
C ASP A 263 -23.18 -18.03 33.88
N VAL A 264 -22.96 -18.85 32.84
CA VAL A 264 -21.86 -18.66 31.87
C VAL A 264 -22.12 -17.42 31.04
N TYR A 265 -23.33 -17.27 30.51
CA TYR A 265 -23.70 -16.14 29.66
C TYR A 265 -23.64 -14.82 30.43
N HIS A 266 -24.18 -14.79 31.65
CA HIS A 266 -24.16 -13.61 32.52
C HIS A 266 -22.78 -13.27 33.09
N ALA A 267 -21.80 -14.17 32.97
CA ALA A 267 -20.42 -13.87 33.34
C ALA A 267 -19.68 -13.03 32.27
N PHE A 268 -20.13 -13.00 31.02
CA PHE A 268 -19.51 -12.20 29.96
C PHE A 268 -19.68 -10.69 30.18
N HIS A 269 -18.82 -9.89 29.56
CA HIS A 269 -19.01 -8.43 29.49
C HIS A 269 -19.86 -8.03 28.28
N ALA A 270 -19.80 -8.81 27.20
CA ALA A 270 -20.67 -8.65 26.04
C ALA A 270 -21.10 -10.00 25.48
N ILE A 271 -22.26 -10.02 24.81
CA ILE A 271 -22.79 -11.20 24.15
C ILE A 271 -23.04 -10.90 22.66
N SER A 272 -22.67 -11.85 21.81
CA SER A 272 -22.89 -11.86 20.36
C SER A 272 -23.54 -13.19 19.95
N PRO A 273 -24.88 -13.28 19.86
CA PRO A 273 -25.56 -14.49 19.44
C PRO A 273 -25.30 -14.78 17.95
N TRP A 274 -25.00 -16.03 17.60
CA TRP A 274 -24.64 -16.43 16.24
C TRP A 274 -25.86 -16.62 15.34
N MET A 275 -25.88 -15.97 14.18
CA MET A 275 -27.05 -16.01 13.27
C MET A 275 -26.86 -16.86 12.01
N VAL A 276 -25.64 -17.30 11.68
CA VAL A 276 -25.41 -18.06 10.44
C VAL A 276 -26.21 -19.37 10.46
N TYR A 277 -26.85 -19.69 9.34
CA TYR A 277 -27.78 -20.81 9.15
C TYR A 277 -29.06 -20.79 9.99
N ARG A 278 -29.37 -19.71 10.73
CA ARG A 278 -30.59 -19.62 11.55
C ARG A 278 -31.80 -19.07 10.81
N THR A 279 -31.55 -18.26 9.79
CA THR A 279 -32.60 -17.74 8.91
C THR A 279 -32.05 -17.31 7.56
N THR A 280 -32.89 -17.37 6.53
CA THR A 280 -32.58 -17.11 5.13
C THR A 280 -33.57 -16.18 4.45
N THR A 281 -34.58 -15.69 5.19
CA THR A 281 -35.66 -14.84 4.69
C THR A 281 -35.80 -13.55 5.51
N LEU A 282 -36.43 -12.52 4.91
CA LEU A 282 -36.69 -11.26 5.59
C LEU A 282 -37.66 -11.44 6.75
N GLU A 283 -38.69 -12.27 6.56
CA GLU A 283 -39.69 -12.60 7.57
C GLU A 283 -39.05 -13.33 8.75
N GLY A 284 -38.07 -14.19 8.49
CA GLY A 284 -37.32 -14.87 9.54
C GLY A 284 -36.45 -13.90 10.34
N LEU A 285 -35.77 -12.95 9.70
CA LEU A 285 -35.05 -11.88 10.40
C LEU A 285 -35.97 -11.03 11.29
N ASP A 286 -37.18 -10.74 10.82
CA ASP A 286 -38.18 -10.01 11.61
C ASP A 286 -38.71 -10.86 12.78
N SER A 287 -38.91 -12.16 12.57
CA SER A 287 -39.29 -13.09 13.64
C SER A 287 -38.24 -13.14 14.75
N TYR A 288 -36.95 -13.25 14.40
CA TYR A 288 -35.85 -13.22 15.38
C TYR A 288 -35.82 -11.90 16.15
N TYR A 289 -35.98 -10.78 15.46
CA TYR A 289 -36.08 -9.46 16.11
C TYR A 289 -37.15 -9.45 17.19
N HIS A 290 -38.37 -9.90 16.86
CA HIS A 290 -39.52 -9.85 17.77
C HIS A 290 -39.44 -10.88 18.91
N ASN A 291 -39.03 -12.11 18.60
CA ASN A 291 -39.18 -13.24 19.50
C ASN A 291 -37.90 -13.57 20.29
N VAL A 292 -36.74 -13.10 19.83
CA VAL A 292 -35.43 -13.40 20.41
C VAL A 292 -34.73 -12.11 20.84
N ASN A 293 -34.38 -11.24 19.90
CA ASN A 293 -33.41 -10.16 20.16
C ASN A 293 -33.93 -9.09 21.14
N ILE A 294 -35.23 -8.78 21.14
CA ILE A 294 -35.83 -7.87 22.14
C ILE A 294 -35.64 -8.40 23.56
N GLY A 295 -35.88 -9.70 23.77
CA GLY A 295 -35.70 -10.33 25.07
C GLY A 295 -34.22 -10.42 25.47
N ASP A 296 -33.34 -10.71 24.51
CA ASP A 296 -31.90 -10.79 24.73
C ASP A 296 -31.32 -9.44 25.15
N LEU A 297 -31.68 -8.35 24.47
CA LEU A 297 -31.21 -7.00 24.83
C LEU A 297 -31.69 -6.60 26.22
N ALA A 298 -32.95 -6.89 26.56
CA ALA A 298 -33.50 -6.59 27.88
C ALA A 298 -32.76 -7.35 28.99
N ASP A 299 -32.44 -8.62 28.76
CA ASP A 299 -31.68 -9.45 29.70
C ASP A 299 -30.24 -8.96 29.86
N CYS A 300 -29.57 -8.63 28.76
CA CYS A 300 -28.24 -8.03 28.78
C CYS A 300 -28.22 -6.72 29.58
N ALA A 301 -29.20 -5.83 29.34
CA ALA A 301 -29.33 -4.59 30.07
C ALA A 301 -29.55 -4.79 31.58
N ALA A 302 -30.33 -5.82 31.98
CA ALA A 302 -30.56 -6.15 33.38
C ALA A 302 -29.30 -6.65 34.11
N HIS A 303 -28.33 -7.21 33.38
CA HIS A 303 -27.10 -7.79 33.94
C HIS A 303 -25.84 -6.96 33.63
N GLY A 304 -25.97 -5.78 33.01
CA GLY A 304 -24.83 -4.93 32.68
C GLY A 304 -23.92 -5.53 31.61
N ILE A 305 -24.52 -6.18 30.61
CA ILE A 305 -23.83 -6.83 29.48
C ILE A 305 -24.09 -6.01 28.22
N ASP A 306 -23.05 -5.77 27.42
CA ASP A 306 -23.22 -5.13 26.11
C ASP A 306 -23.73 -6.14 25.06
N TYR A 307 -24.68 -5.75 24.22
CA TYR A 307 -25.25 -6.60 23.18
C TYR A 307 -24.68 -6.24 21.81
N LEU A 308 -23.90 -7.17 21.23
CA LEU A 308 -23.17 -7.03 19.97
C LEU A 308 -23.66 -8.08 18.96
N PRO A 309 -24.91 -8.03 18.49
CA PRO A 309 -25.52 -9.09 17.71
C PRO A 309 -24.77 -9.36 16.39
N CYS A 310 -24.78 -10.64 15.99
CA CYS A 310 -24.29 -11.08 14.70
C CYS A 310 -25.26 -10.66 13.58
N VAL A 311 -24.73 -10.00 12.55
CA VAL A 311 -25.42 -9.73 11.29
C VAL A 311 -24.65 -10.38 10.14
N MET A 312 -25.34 -10.81 9.09
CA MET A 312 -24.70 -11.48 7.95
C MET A 312 -25.36 -11.10 6.62
N PRO A 313 -24.61 -11.10 5.51
CA PRO A 313 -25.17 -10.79 4.20
C PRO A 313 -26.10 -11.89 3.66
N GLY A 314 -26.04 -13.08 4.25
CA GLY A 314 -26.69 -14.29 3.74
C GLY A 314 -25.74 -15.12 2.88
N ASP A 315 -26.05 -16.40 2.72
CA ASP A 315 -25.32 -17.30 1.82
C ASP A 315 -25.62 -16.96 0.36
N LEU A 316 -24.55 -16.68 -0.40
CA LEU A 316 -24.59 -16.37 -1.83
C LEU A 316 -25.08 -17.56 -2.65
N ALA A 317 -24.59 -18.77 -2.38
CA ALA A 317 -24.93 -19.96 -3.13
C ALA A 317 -26.39 -20.39 -2.93
N GLY A 318 -26.94 -20.13 -1.75
CA GLY A 318 -28.35 -20.27 -1.42
C GLY A 318 -29.27 -19.20 -2.00
N GLY A 319 -28.74 -18.12 -2.61
CA GLY A 319 -29.53 -16.99 -3.10
C GLY A 319 -30.19 -16.16 -1.99
N HIS A 320 -29.64 -16.20 -0.78
CA HIS A 320 -30.23 -15.53 0.38
C HIS A 320 -29.96 -14.03 0.38
N ARG A 321 -28.89 -13.58 -0.28
CA ARG A 321 -28.44 -12.19 -0.20
C ARG A 321 -29.43 -11.21 -0.82
N ARG A 322 -30.15 -11.64 -1.86
CA ARG A 322 -31.17 -10.85 -2.59
C ARG A 322 -30.66 -9.45 -2.86
N HIS A 323 -29.55 -9.35 -3.60
CA HIS A 323 -28.90 -8.10 -3.98
C HIS A 323 -28.82 -7.09 -2.82
N GLY A 324 -28.56 -7.56 -1.60
CA GLY A 324 -28.37 -6.78 -0.38
C GLY A 324 -29.63 -6.55 0.47
N ASP A 325 -30.82 -6.99 0.07
CA ASP A 325 -32.07 -6.75 0.81
C ASP A 325 -32.05 -7.45 2.16
N PHE A 326 -31.59 -8.71 2.16
CA PHE A 326 -31.45 -9.51 3.37
C PHE A 326 -30.49 -8.86 4.37
N TYR A 327 -29.31 -8.45 3.89
CA TYR A 327 -28.29 -7.87 4.74
C TYR A 327 -28.74 -6.54 5.36
N TRP A 328 -29.31 -5.64 4.53
CA TRP A 328 -29.80 -4.35 5.01
C TRP A 328 -30.91 -4.51 6.03
N ARG A 329 -31.86 -5.43 5.80
CA ARG A 329 -32.93 -5.71 6.76
C ARG A 329 -32.39 -6.22 8.10
N HIS A 330 -31.37 -7.08 8.05
CA HIS A 330 -30.73 -7.61 9.26
C HIS A 330 -30.07 -6.49 10.08
N ILE A 331 -29.26 -5.64 9.42
CA ILE A 331 -28.63 -4.49 10.06
C ILE A 331 -29.70 -3.53 10.60
N TYR A 332 -30.72 -3.19 9.82
CA TYR A 332 -31.82 -2.32 10.24
C TYR A 332 -32.52 -2.85 11.51
N ASN A 333 -32.77 -4.16 11.58
CA ASN A 333 -33.37 -4.78 12.75
C ASN A 333 -32.48 -4.66 13.99
N MET A 334 -31.17 -4.85 13.87
CA MET A 334 -30.27 -4.72 15.02
C MET A 334 -30.03 -3.27 15.44
N VAL A 335 -29.97 -2.33 14.49
CA VAL A 335 -29.82 -0.90 14.82
C VAL A 335 -31.10 -0.33 15.43
N ARG A 336 -32.29 -0.66 14.90
CA ARG A 336 -33.56 -0.20 15.50
C ARG A 336 -33.85 -0.83 16.86
N LEU A 337 -33.30 -2.03 17.12
CA LEU A 337 -33.34 -2.67 18.43
C LEU A 337 -32.60 -1.81 19.48
N GLY A 338 -31.60 -1.04 19.06
CA GLY A 338 -30.70 -0.30 19.93
C GLY A 338 -29.48 -1.11 20.36
N SER A 339 -28.97 -1.99 19.50
CA SER A 339 -27.75 -2.75 19.80
C SER A 339 -26.55 -1.82 20.04
N GLN A 340 -25.64 -2.25 20.91
CA GLN A 340 -24.49 -1.43 21.30
C GLN A 340 -23.33 -1.51 20.30
N GLY A 341 -23.40 -2.43 19.34
CA GLY A 341 -22.46 -2.61 18.25
C GLY A 341 -22.99 -3.66 17.29
N LEU A 342 -22.19 -3.99 16.28
CA LEU A 342 -22.51 -5.07 15.34
C LEU A 342 -21.30 -5.99 15.19
N TYR A 343 -21.54 -7.29 15.16
CA TYR A 343 -20.58 -8.28 14.69
C TYR A 343 -21.02 -8.77 13.30
N VAL A 344 -20.21 -8.55 12.27
CA VAL A 344 -20.51 -9.01 10.92
C VAL A 344 -19.89 -10.38 10.69
N SER A 345 -20.74 -11.36 10.43
CA SER A 345 -20.37 -12.69 9.97
C SER A 345 -20.55 -12.78 8.46
N MET A 346 -19.50 -12.78 7.63
CA MET A 346 -18.06 -12.71 7.97
C MET A 346 -17.33 -11.77 7.02
N PHE A 347 -16.07 -11.43 7.32
CA PHE A 347 -15.24 -10.69 6.37
C PHE A 347 -14.90 -11.56 5.14
N ASP A 348 -14.25 -12.71 5.33
CA ASP A 348 -13.62 -13.52 4.26
C ASP A 348 -14.11 -14.98 4.14
N GLU A 349 -15.29 -15.32 4.64
CA GLU A 349 -15.84 -16.69 4.65
C GLU A 349 -16.39 -17.16 3.28
N TYR A 350 -15.51 -17.40 2.31
CA TYR A 350 -15.89 -17.88 0.97
C TYR A 350 -16.42 -19.33 0.95
N ASN A 351 -16.18 -20.09 2.02
CA ASN A 351 -16.65 -21.48 2.19
C ASN A 351 -18.15 -21.56 2.45
N GLU A 352 -18.72 -20.59 3.17
CA GLU A 352 -20.15 -20.54 3.50
C GLU A 352 -20.92 -19.51 2.67
N GLY A 353 -20.21 -18.67 1.89
CA GLY A 353 -20.84 -17.70 1.01
C GLY A 353 -21.45 -16.51 1.74
N ASN A 354 -21.11 -16.26 3.02
CA ASN A 354 -21.55 -15.15 3.86
C ASN A 354 -20.46 -14.05 4.03
N GLN A 355 -19.42 -14.07 3.21
CA GLN A 355 -18.37 -13.05 3.21
C GLN A 355 -18.85 -11.67 2.71
N ILE A 356 -18.40 -10.59 3.34
CA ILE A 356 -18.55 -9.23 2.81
C ILE A 356 -17.37 -8.79 1.94
N ALA A 357 -16.23 -9.48 1.99
CA ALA A 357 -15.06 -9.21 1.16
C ALA A 357 -15.37 -9.29 -0.35
N LYS A 358 -14.52 -8.63 -1.15
CA LYS A 358 -14.79 -8.45 -2.57
C LYS A 358 -14.95 -9.78 -3.29
N THR A 359 -16.09 -9.94 -3.95
CA THR A 359 -16.54 -11.19 -4.58
C THR A 359 -16.83 -10.91 -6.06
N SER A 360 -16.59 -11.89 -6.93
CA SER A 360 -16.82 -11.76 -8.38
C SER A 360 -18.20 -11.22 -8.70
N GLU A 361 -18.26 -10.20 -9.55
CA GLU A 361 -19.51 -9.51 -9.89
C GLU A 361 -20.43 -10.37 -10.76
N THR A 362 -19.85 -11.06 -11.74
CA THR A 362 -20.60 -11.78 -12.78
C THR A 362 -20.06 -13.18 -13.00
N GLN A 363 -20.87 -14.03 -13.65
CA GLN A 363 -20.41 -15.35 -14.07
C GLN A 363 -19.16 -15.27 -14.98
N ALA A 364 -18.98 -14.18 -15.76
CA ALA A 364 -17.79 -13.97 -16.58
C ALA A 364 -16.49 -13.86 -15.75
N THR A 365 -16.60 -13.45 -14.49
CA THR A 365 -15.49 -13.31 -13.53
C THR A 365 -15.38 -14.48 -12.56
N THR A 366 -16.05 -15.60 -12.85
CA THR A 366 -15.95 -16.87 -12.11
C THR A 366 -15.44 -17.97 -13.02
N PRO A 367 -14.88 -19.08 -12.49
CA PRO A 367 -14.46 -20.21 -13.32
C PRO A 367 -15.58 -20.76 -14.20
N ALA A 368 -15.30 -20.89 -15.50
CA ALA A 368 -16.29 -21.34 -16.47
C ALA A 368 -16.76 -22.78 -16.17
N GLY A 369 -18.07 -22.99 -16.15
CA GLY A 369 -18.66 -24.32 -15.94
C GLY A 369 -18.49 -24.90 -14.53
N ALA A 370 -18.02 -24.11 -13.55
CA ALA A 370 -17.77 -24.57 -12.18
C ALA A 370 -18.98 -24.49 -11.24
N ASN A 371 -20.10 -23.94 -11.70
CA ASN A 371 -21.33 -23.73 -10.91
C ASN A 371 -21.11 -22.92 -9.62
N ILE A 372 -20.16 -21.98 -9.64
CA ILE A 372 -19.92 -21.02 -8.57
C ILE A 372 -20.74 -19.77 -8.86
N ARG A 373 -21.55 -19.31 -7.90
CA ARG A 373 -22.38 -18.10 -8.04
C ARG A 373 -21.53 -16.84 -7.90
N ALA A 374 -21.84 -15.86 -8.73
CA ALA A 374 -21.35 -14.49 -8.65
C ALA A 374 -22.37 -13.58 -7.96
N LEU A 375 -22.04 -12.31 -7.73
CA LEU A 375 -22.95 -11.39 -7.04
C LEU A 375 -24.21 -11.02 -7.84
N ASP A 376 -24.19 -11.16 -9.16
CA ASP A 376 -25.34 -10.94 -10.06
C ASP A 376 -26.28 -12.15 -10.19
N GLU A 377 -26.16 -13.14 -9.29
CA GLU A 377 -26.88 -14.41 -9.37
C GLU A 377 -28.40 -14.30 -9.42
N ASP A 378 -28.96 -13.25 -8.83
CA ASP A 378 -30.40 -12.97 -8.84
C ASP A 378 -30.84 -12.05 -10.00
N GLY A 379 -29.93 -11.80 -10.94
CA GLY A 379 -30.13 -10.95 -12.12
C GLY A 379 -29.86 -9.46 -11.87
N VAL A 380 -29.50 -9.05 -10.65
CA VAL A 380 -29.17 -7.66 -10.33
C VAL A 380 -27.67 -7.47 -10.26
N ALA A 381 -27.13 -6.68 -11.18
CA ALA A 381 -25.70 -6.38 -11.23
C ALA A 381 -25.23 -5.71 -9.92
N CYS A 382 -24.24 -6.34 -9.27
CA CYS A 382 -23.62 -5.87 -8.04
C CYS A 382 -22.12 -5.67 -8.26
N SER A 383 -21.56 -4.54 -7.80
CA SER A 383 -20.10 -4.35 -7.84
C SER A 383 -19.40 -5.24 -6.82
N ALA A 384 -18.11 -5.57 -7.04
CA ALA A 384 -17.40 -6.53 -6.18
C ALA A 384 -17.34 -6.07 -4.71
N ASP A 385 -17.28 -4.77 -4.46
CA ASP A 385 -17.26 -4.13 -3.15
C ASP A 385 -18.65 -3.93 -2.51
N TYR A 386 -19.72 -4.40 -3.14
CA TYR A 386 -21.08 -4.01 -2.78
C TYR A 386 -21.44 -4.28 -1.31
N TYR A 387 -21.08 -5.45 -0.79
CA TYR A 387 -21.38 -5.81 0.61
C TYR A 387 -20.50 -5.06 1.62
N LEU A 388 -19.31 -4.59 1.22
CA LEU A 388 -18.53 -3.64 2.01
C LEU A 388 -19.23 -2.28 2.06
N ARG A 389 -19.78 -1.80 0.95
CA ARG A 389 -20.55 -0.53 0.90
C ARG A 389 -21.82 -0.59 1.76
N ILE A 390 -22.55 -1.71 1.73
CA ILE A 390 -23.71 -1.92 2.63
C ILE A 390 -23.26 -1.87 4.09
N THR A 391 -22.12 -2.52 4.41
CA THR A 391 -21.55 -2.50 5.76
C THR A 391 -21.19 -1.08 6.20
N ALA A 392 -20.62 -0.27 5.30
CA ALA A 392 -20.31 1.13 5.57
C ALA A 392 -21.57 1.94 5.92
N ASP A 393 -22.64 1.82 5.13
CA ASP A 393 -23.91 2.50 5.37
C ASP A 393 -24.59 2.01 6.66
N GLY A 394 -24.51 0.71 6.93
CA GLY A 394 -24.98 0.12 8.18
C GLY A 394 -24.23 0.64 9.40
N GLY A 395 -22.90 0.77 9.30
CA GLY A 395 -22.06 1.37 10.32
C GLY A 395 -22.38 2.85 10.54
N ARG A 396 -22.64 3.63 9.49
CA ARG A 396 -23.11 5.01 9.60
C ARG A 396 -24.47 5.08 10.31
N MET A 397 -25.38 4.15 10.03
CA MET A 397 -26.69 4.07 10.68
C MET A 397 -26.54 3.76 12.18
N LEU A 398 -25.72 2.77 12.54
CA LEU A 398 -25.37 2.44 13.93
C LEU A 398 -24.80 3.65 14.69
N LYS A 399 -23.93 4.43 14.02
CA LYS A 399 -23.25 5.60 14.60
C LYS A 399 -24.10 6.88 14.58
N GLY A 400 -25.36 6.83 14.12
CA GLY A 400 -26.25 7.99 14.01
C GLY A 400 -25.86 9.00 12.92
N GLN A 401 -24.95 8.64 12.01
CA GLN A 401 -24.49 9.45 10.88
C GLN A 401 -25.40 9.30 9.65
N LEU A 402 -26.18 8.22 9.61
CA LEU A 402 -27.28 8.00 8.69
C LEU A 402 -28.55 7.82 9.54
N ALA A 403 -29.65 8.47 9.13
CA ALA A 403 -30.93 8.29 9.81
C ALA A 403 -31.37 6.82 9.73
N LEU A 404 -32.01 6.34 10.80
CA LEU A 404 -32.57 5.00 10.82
C LEU A 404 -33.57 4.84 9.65
N THR A 405 -33.32 3.89 8.76
CA THR A 405 -34.16 3.66 7.57
C THR A 405 -34.22 2.17 7.21
N ALA A 406 -35.43 1.69 6.93
CA ALA A 406 -35.65 0.34 6.41
C ALA A 406 -35.32 0.23 4.91
N VAL A 407 -35.25 1.37 4.20
CA VAL A 407 -34.92 1.41 2.77
C VAL A 407 -33.41 1.48 2.61
N ARG A 408 -32.83 0.52 1.87
CA ARG A 408 -31.38 0.46 1.63
C ARG A 408 -30.94 1.67 0.78
N PRO A 409 -30.03 2.52 1.27
CA PRO A 409 -29.51 3.65 0.50
C PRO A 409 -28.43 3.23 -0.51
N THR A 410 -27.78 2.07 -0.28
CA THR A 410 -26.67 1.57 -1.08
C THR A 410 -27.15 1.01 -2.43
N PRO A 411 -26.71 1.57 -3.57
CA PRO A 411 -27.03 1.01 -4.88
C PRO A 411 -26.21 -0.28 -5.16
N PRO A 412 -26.81 -1.33 -5.77
CA PRO A 412 -26.13 -2.58 -6.13
C PRO A 412 -24.85 -2.39 -6.92
N MET A 413 -24.90 -1.55 -7.95
CA MET A 413 -23.74 -1.19 -8.75
C MET A 413 -23.38 0.27 -8.52
N VAL A 414 -22.09 0.53 -8.42
CA VAL A 414 -21.56 1.88 -8.61
C VAL A 414 -21.29 1.98 -10.11
N GLY A 415 -21.89 2.94 -10.82
CA GLY A 415 -21.37 3.29 -12.17
C GLY A 415 -19.87 3.48 -12.01
N THR A 416 -19.04 2.75 -12.77
CA THR A 416 -17.66 2.42 -12.42
C THR A 416 -16.93 3.61 -11.76
N PRO A 417 -16.52 3.54 -10.48
CA PRO A 417 -15.70 4.59 -9.91
C PRO A 417 -14.38 4.56 -10.67
N PRO A 418 -14.01 5.68 -11.28
CA PRO A 418 -12.82 5.74 -12.09
C PRO A 418 -11.66 5.91 -11.10
N PRO A 419 -10.50 5.26 -11.33
CA PRO A 419 -9.32 5.33 -10.44
C PRO A 419 -8.98 6.75 -9.97
N THR A 420 -8.33 6.90 -8.82
CA THR A 420 -7.89 8.20 -8.31
C THR A 420 -7.09 8.97 -9.38
N GLY A 421 -7.56 10.18 -9.73
CA GLY A 421 -7.01 10.98 -10.84
C GLY A 421 -7.70 10.80 -12.21
N SER A 422 -8.70 9.92 -12.31
CA SER A 422 -9.47 9.68 -13.53
C SER A 422 -10.89 10.25 -13.48
N ASP A 423 -11.59 10.15 -14.61
CA ASP A 423 -12.83 10.87 -14.91
C ASP A 423 -14.04 10.32 -14.13
N LEU A 424 -14.40 10.98 -13.02
CA LEU A 424 -15.54 10.72 -12.13
C LEU A 424 -16.90 10.57 -12.83
N ALA A 425 -17.07 11.16 -14.00
CA ALA A 425 -18.33 11.11 -14.75
C ALA A 425 -18.46 9.88 -15.66
N ALA A 426 -17.36 9.17 -15.95
CA ALA A 426 -17.36 8.03 -16.86
C ALA A 426 -18.37 6.94 -16.44
N GLY A 427 -19.28 6.56 -17.35
CA GLY A 427 -20.30 5.53 -17.13
C GLY A 427 -21.32 5.83 -16.03
N ARG A 428 -21.41 7.08 -15.56
CA ARG A 428 -22.31 7.48 -14.48
C ARG A 428 -23.73 7.76 -14.97
N SER A 429 -24.69 7.70 -14.04
CA SER A 429 -26.09 8.03 -14.32
C SER A 429 -26.23 9.51 -14.68
N THR A 430 -26.98 9.79 -15.75
CA THR A 430 -27.17 11.13 -16.28
C THR A 430 -28.65 11.48 -16.45
N SER A 431 -28.94 12.77 -16.50
CA SER A 431 -30.26 13.32 -16.84
C SER A 431 -30.09 14.62 -17.60
N ALA A 432 -31.12 15.04 -18.33
CA ALA A 432 -31.11 16.30 -19.08
C ALA A 432 -32.50 16.94 -19.09
N SER A 433 -32.53 18.25 -19.33
CA SER A 433 -33.78 19.02 -19.51
C SER A 433 -34.64 18.52 -20.67
N SER A 434 -34.00 18.02 -21.72
CA SER A 434 -34.62 17.47 -22.92
C SER A 434 -33.60 16.64 -23.68
N GLN A 435 -34.07 15.86 -24.65
CA GLN A 435 -33.22 15.12 -25.57
C GLN A 435 -33.94 14.93 -26.92
N ASN A 436 -33.18 14.90 -28.01
CA ASN A 436 -33.70 14.71 -29.36
C ASN A 436 -33.39 13.28 -29.88
N GLY A 437 -34.44 12.49 -30.15
CA GLY A 437 -34.31 11.15 -30.75
C GLY A 437 -33.26 10.25 -30.07
N PRO A 438 -32.25 9.73 -30.80
CA PRO A 438 -31.24 8.81 -30.28
C PRO A 438 -30.11 9.49 -29.47
N PHE A 439 -30.11 10.81 -29.32
CA PHE A 439 -29.02 11.57 -28.68
C PHE A 439 -29.24 11.72 -27.17
N LEU A 440 -29.18 10.58 -26.47
CA LEU A 440 -29.49 10.45 -25.05
C LEU A 440 -28.47 11.16 -24.15
N ALA A 441 -28.89 11.54 -22.94
CA ALA A 441 -27.99 12.13 -21.94
C ALA A 441 -26.79 11.22 -21.60
N SER A 442 -26.98 9.90 -21.61
CA SER A 442 -25.94 8.91 -21.33
C SER A 442 -24.78 8.94 -22.32
N ASN A 443 -25.02 9.40 -23.54
CA ASN A 443 -24.00 9.44 -24.60
C ASN A 443 -22.81 10.33 -24.22
N ALA A 444 -23.02 11.34 -23.38
CA ALA A 444 -21.92 12.22 -22.95
C ALA A 444 -20.92 11.56 -21.97
N VAL A 445 -21.17 10.34 -21.51
CA VAL A 445 -20.33 9.60 -20.54
C VAL A 445 -20.08 8.13 -20.93
N ASP A 446 -20.43 7.72 -22.15
CA ASP A 446 -20.45 6.32 -22.61
C ASP A 446 -19.11 5.81 -23.19
N SER A 447 -18.06 6.64 -23.17
CA SER A 447 -16.74 6.42 -23.77
C SER A 447 -16.65 6.44 -25.30
N ASP A 448 -17.77 6.56 -26.02
CA ASP A 448 -17.81 6.67 -27.49
C ASP A 448 -17.74 8.14 -27.93
N ALA A 449 -16.60 8.54 -28.50
CA ALA A 449 -16.41 9.92 -28.98
C ALA A 449 -17.23 10.28 -30.25
N GLY A 450 -17.90 9.30 -30.86
CA GLY A 450 -18.81 9.49 -32.00
C GLY A 450 -20.27 9.68 -31.60
N SER A 451 -20.65 9.31 -30.38
CA SER A 451 -21.99 9.54 -29.84
C SER A 451 -22.07 10.94 -29.19
N TYR A 452 -23.29 11.46 -29.00
CA TYR A 452 -23.50 12.73 -28.29
C TYR A 452 -24.90 12.83 -27.71
N TRP A 453 -25.03 13.64 -26.65
CA TRP A 453 -26.29 14.18 -26.19
C TRP A 453 -26.66 15.42 -27.02
N GLU A 454 -27.93 15.55 -27.38
CA GLU A 454 -28.51 16.74 -28.02
C GLU A 454 -29.85 17.10 -27.40
N SER A 455 -30.02 18.36 -27.01
CA SER A 455 -31.30 18.88 -26.51
C SER A 455 -32.34 19.09 -27.63
N THR A 456 -33.59 19.41 -27.28
CA THR A 456 -34.54 19.94 -28.28
C THR A 456 -34.02 21.20 -28.96
N ASN A 457 -34.41 21.41 -30.22
CA ASN A 457 -33.98 22.56 -31.02
C ASN A 457 -34.75 23.85 -30.69
N GLY A 458 -34.09 25.01 -30.87
CA GLY A 458 -34.72 26.33 -30.93
C GLY A 458 -35.15 26.90 -29.58
N ALA A 459 -34.78 26.26 -28.47
CA ALA A 459 -35.01 26.73 -27.12
C ALA A 459 -33.69 26.73 -26.35
N PHE A 460 -33.37 27.81 -25.65
CA PHE A 460 -32.24 27.88 -24.71
C PHE A 460 -32.73 28.64 -23.45
N PRO A 461 -32.20 28.32 -22.26
CA PRO A 461 -31.14 27.36 -21.99
C PRO A 461 -31.64 25.91 -21.88
N HIS A 462 -30.74 24.96 -22.17
CA HIS A 462 -30.92 23.54 -21.85
C HIS A 462 -29.85 23.08 -20.87
N TRP A 463 -30.16 22.09 -20.05
CA TRP A 463 -29.18 21.52 -19.11
C TRP A 463 -28.99 20.01 -19.30
N TRP A 464 -27.78 19.56 -19.00
CA TRP A 464 -27.36 18.17 -18.86
C TRP A 464 -26.69 17.99 -17.49
N GLN A 465 -26.84 16.82 -16.86
CA GLN A 465 -26.36 16.53 -15.51
C GLN A 465 -25.86 15.09 -15.36
N VAL A 466 -24.86 14.91 -14.49
CA VAL A 466 -24.35 13.60 -14.05
C VAL A 466 -24.37 13.47 -12.52
N ASP A 467 -24.72 12.28 -12.02
CA ASP A 467 -24.55 11.85 -10.63
C ASP A 467 -23.21 11.11 -10.47
N LEU A 468 -22.25 11.71 -9.77
CA LEU A 468 -20.93 11.12 -9.54
C LEU A 468 -20.96 9.92 -8.57
N GLY A 469 -22.13 9.58 -8.00
CA GLY A 469 -22.35 8.46 -7.09
C GLY A 469 -22.03 8.77 -5.62
N ALA A 470 -21.15 9.73 -5.35
CA ALA A 470 -20.85 10.27 -4.04
C ALA A 470 -20.45 11.75 -4.14
N SER A 471 -20.37 12.45 -3.01
CA SER A 471 -19.81 13.81 -2.99
C SER A 471 -18.30 13.76 -3.16
N HIS A 472 -17.78 14.50 -4.14
CA HIS A 472 -16.36 14.65 -4.42
C HIS A 472 -15.97 16.12 -4.40
N GLN A 473 -14.71 16.42 -4.10
CA GLN A 473 -14.16 17.76 -4.24
C GLN A 473 -13.78 18.03 -5.70
N VAL A 474 -14.73 18.42 -6.53
CA VAL A 474 -14.53 18.61 -7.97
C VAL A 474 -13.75 19.90 -8.24
N ASN A 475 -12.69 19.83 -9.05
CA ASN A 475 -11.88 21.01 -9.42
C ASN A 475 -11.50 21.09 -10.92
N LYS A 476 -11.87 20.11 -11.74
CA LYS A 476 -11.56 20.10 -13.17
C LYS A 476 -12.69 19.45 -13.96
N LEU A 477 -12.97 20.04 -15.13
CA LEU A 477 -13.98 19.62 -16.08
C LEU A 477 -13.36 19.58 -17.48
N VAL A 478 -13.61 18.52 -18.24
CA VAL A 478 -13.30 18.45 -19.68
C VAL A 478 -14.60 18.23 -20.44
N VAL A 479 -14.82 19.00 -21.51
CA VAL A 479 -16.01 18.91 -22.35
C VAL A 479 -15.58 18.74 -23.80
N ARG A 480 -16.23 17.85 -24.55
CA ARG A 480 -15.89 17.57 -25.95
C ARG A 480 -17.11 17.53 -26.86
N LEU A 481 -16.88 17.82 -28.13
CA LEU A 481 -17.78 17.54 -29.25
C LEU A 481 -17.12 16.53 -30.21
N PRO A 482 -17.88 15.90 -31.14
CA PRO A 482 -17.30 14.95 -32.08
C PRO A 482 -16.18 15.61 -32.90
N ALA A 483 -15.06 14.90 -33.08
CA ALA A 483 -13.84 15.48 -33.66
C ALA A 483 -14.02 15.97 -35.12
N GLY A 484 -14.92 15.34 -35.88
CA GLY A 484 -15.20 15.71 -37.28
C GLY A 484 -16.13 16.92 -37.48
N TRP A 485 -16.64 17.52 -36.40
CA TRP A 485 -17.56 18.67 -36.47
C TRP A 485 -16.81 19.98 -36.69
N GLY A 486 -17.39 20.90 -37.48
CA GLY A 486 -16.84 22.25 -37.67
C GLY A 486 -16.77 23.07 -36.37
N ALA A 487 -15.81 24.00 -36.33
CA ALA A 487 -15.54 24.86 -35.17
C ALA A 487 -16.79 25.63 -34.73
N ARG A 488 -17.01 25.72 -33.42
CA ARG A 488 -18.18 26.41 -32.83
C ARG A 488 -17.94 26.83 -31.40
N THR A 489 -18.84 27.64 -30.86
CA THR A 489 -18.83 28.04 -29.46
C THR A 489 -20.15 27.66 -28.81
N GLN A 490 -20.09 27.11 -27.60
CA GLN A 490 -21.26 27.00 -26.72
C GLN A 490 -21.09 27.86 -25.47
N THR A 491 -22.15 28.55 -25.04
CA THR A 491 -22.14 29.34 -23.80
C THR A 491 -22.60 28.46 -22.65
N ILE A 492 -21.72 28.14 -21.71
CA ILE A 492 -21.94 27.11 -20.69
C ILE A 492 -21.73 27.69 -19.29
N THR A 493 -22.67 27.39 -18.38
CA THR A 493 -22.55 27.55 -16.92
C THR A 493 -22.34 26.18 -16.28
N VAL A 494 -21.43 26.07 -15.31
CA VAL A 494 -21.18 24.83 -14.56
C VAL A 494 -21.76 24.98 -13.15
N GLN A 495 -22.58 24.04 -12.74
CA GLN A 495 -23.26 24.04 -11.44
C GLN A 495 -22.99 22.74 -10.68
N GLY A 496 -23.04 22.82 -9.36
CA GLY A 496 -22.87 21.70 -8.43
C GLY A 496 -24.03 21.58 -7.44
N SER A 497 -24.29 20.36 -7.00
CA SER A 497 -25.27 20.04 -5.96
C SER A 497 -24.83 18.77 -5.20
N VAL A 498 -25.13 18.71 -3.90
CA VAL A 498 -24.91 17.50 -3.07
C VAL A 498 -26.15 16.60 -3.02
N ASP A 499 -27.34 17.15 -3.26
CA ASP A 499 -28.64 16.49 -3.10
C ASP A 499 -29.31 16.13 -4.44
N GLY A 500 -28.91 16.77 -5.52
CA GLY A 500 -29.46 16.58 -6.87
C GLY A 500 -30.62 17.51 -7.21
N ASP A 501 -31.01 18.38 -6.27
CA ASP A 501 -32.17 19.28 -6.37
C ASP A 501 -31.73 20.76 -6.33
N SER A 502 -30.90 21.13 -5.36
CA SER A 502 -30.45 22.50 -5.13
C SER A 502 -29.07 22.74 -5.76
N PHE A 503 -29.03 23.54 -6.84
CA PHE A 503 -27.78 23.80 -7.58
C PHE A 503 -27.19 25.17 -7.31
N SER A 504 -25.89 25.20 -6.98
CA SER A 504 -25.06 26.40 -6.91
C SER A 504 -24.12 26.50 -8.11
N THR A 505 -23.85 27.71 -8.58
CA THR A 505 -22.89 27.95 -9.67
C THR A 505 -21.46 27.70 -9.20
N ILE A 506 -20.74 26.78 -9.86
CA ILE A 506 -19.31 26.51 -9.67
C ILE A 506 -18.48 27.40 -10.60
N ALA A 507 -18.90 27.52 -11.86
CA ALA A 507 -18.30 28.42 -12.85
C ALA A 507 -19.39 29.16 -13.61
N ALA A 508 -19.25 30.49 -13.70
CA ALA A 508 -20.20 31.36 -14.38
C ALA A 508 -20.27 31.09 -15.89
N ALA A 509 -21.36 31.55 -16.52
CA ALA A 509 -21.58 31.43 -17.96
C ALA A 509 -20.38 31.98 -18.74
N SER A 510 -19.77 31.15 -19.58
CA SER A 510 -18.66 31.55 -20.44
C SER A 510 -18.71 30.83 -21.79
N ALA A 511 -18.04 31.42 -22.78
CA ALA A 511 -17.89 30.83 -24.11
C ALA A 511 -16.87 29.68 -24.09
N TYR A 512 -17.29 28.48 -24.49
CA TYR A 512 -16.45 27.30 -24.70
C TYR A 512 -16.26 27.14 -26.20
N THR A 513 -15.06 27.45 -26.68
CA THR A 513 -14.70 27.35 -28.10
C THR A 513 -14.20 25.94 -28.41
N PHE A 514 -14.94 25.22 -29.25
CA PHE A 514 -14.60 23.92 -29.77
C PHE A 514 -13.96 24.10 -31.14
N ASP A 515 -12.66 23.79 -31.23
CA ASP A 515 -11.86 23.88 -32.45
C ASP A 515 -11.42 22.47 -32.88
N PRO A 516 -11.66 22.05 -34.14
CA PRO A 516 -11.20 20.76 -34.65
C PRO A 516 -9.68 20.60 -34.56
N GLY A 517 -8.91 21.69 -34.66
CA GLY A 517 -7.46 21.68 -34.48
C GLY A 517 -7.00 21.28 -33.07
N THR A 518 -7.87 21.41 -32.07
CA THR A 518 -7.65 20.94 -30.69
C THR A 518 -8.51 19.71 -30.36
N GLY A 519 -9.05 19.03 -31.37
CA GLY A 519 -9.90 17.86 -31.21
C GLY A 519 -11.27 18.17 -30.61
N ASN A 520 -11.80 19.38 -30.84
CA ASN A 520 -13.08 19.85 -30.29
C ASN A 520 -13.19 19.59 -28.77
N THR A 521 -12.11 19.86 -28.04
CA THR A 521 -11.99 19.60 -26.60
C THR A 521 -11.73 20.90 -25.84
N VAL A 522 -12.45 21.12 -24.74
CA VAL A 522 -12.27 22.25 -23.83
C VAL A 522 -12.06 21.74 -22.42
N THR A 523 -10.92 22.10 -21.82
CA THR A 523 -10.59 21.81 -20.42
C THR A 523 -10.77 23.08 -19.58
N ARG A 524 -11.44 22.95 -18.43
CA ARG A 524 -11.65 24.03 -17.46
C ARG A 524 -11.22 23.62 -16.07
N THR A 525 -10.38 24.44 -15.46
CA THR A 525 -10.18 24.44 -14.02
C THR A 525 -11.39 25.09 -13.36
N LEU A 526 -11.90 24.46 -12.31
CA LEU A 526 -13.05 24.90 -11.53
C LEU A 526 -12.59 25.31 -10.13
N THR A 527 -13.35 26.19 -9.48
CA THR A 527 -13.23 26.37 -8.03
C THR A 527 -13.53 25.05 -7.34
N THR A 528 -12.60 24.55 -6.52
CA THR A 528 -12.79 23.28 -5.79
C THR A 528 -14.07 23.33 -4.98
N THR A 529 -15.03 22.48 -5.34
CA THR A 529 -16.37 22.45 -4.76
C THR A 529 -16.74 21.02 -4.40
N THR A 530 -17.15 20.79 -3.15
CA THR A 530 -17.72 19.50 -2.74
C THR A 530 -19.10 19.34 -3.38
N THR A 531 -19.22 18.41 -4.32
CA THR A 531 -20.46 18.19 -5.08
C THR A 531 -20.60 16.72 -5.44
N ARG A 532 -21.84 16.23 -5.48
CA ARG A 532 -22.19 14.89 -6.00
C ARG A 532 -22.72 14.96 -7.41
N TYR A 533 -23.45 16.02 -7.74
CA TYR A 533 -24.05 16.22 -9.05
C TYR A 533 -23.34 17.36 -9.75
N VAL A 534 -22.99 17.18 -11.02
CA VAL A 534 -22.45 18.26 -11.87
C VAL A 534 -23.45 18.51 -13.00
N ARG A 535 -23.85 19.76 -13.17
CA ARG A 535 -24.80 20.21 -14.20
C ARG A 535 -24.17 21.25 -15.12
N LEU A 536 -24.29 21.02 -16.42
CA LEU A 536 -23.90 21.93 -17.50
C LEU A 536 -25.16 22.59 -18.05
N SER A 537 -25.30 23.90 -17.85
CA SER A 537 -26.40 24.69 -18.45
C SER A 537 -25.89 25.44 -19.67
N ILE A 538 -26.41 25.10 -20.84
CA ILE A 538 -26.02 25.63 -22.14
C ILE A 538 -27.05 26.67 -22.58
N ALA A 539 -26.60 27.92 -22.75
CA ALA A 539 -27.45 29.06 -23.10
C ALA A 539 -27.36 29.48 -24.58
N GLY A 540 -26.47 28.86 -25.35
CA GLY A 540 -26.37 29.08 -26.80
C GLY A 540 -25.29 28.23 -27.44
N ASN A 541 -25.42 27.97 -28.74
CA ASN A 541 -24.50 27.19 -29.57
C ASN A 541 -24.44 27.81 -30.97
N THR A 542 -23.25 28.15 -31.49
CA THR A 542 -23.11 28.80 -32.80
C THR A 542 -23.18 27.83 -33.98
N GLY A 543 -23.00 26.52 -33.75
CA GLY A 543 -22.96 25.51 -34.80
C GLY A 543 -24.30 24.81 -35.06
N TRP A 544 -25.23 24.85 -34.11
CA TRP A 544 -26.54 24.21 -34.20
C TRP A 544 -27.51 24.81 -33.16
N PRO A 545 -28.84 24.89 -33.39
CA PRO A 545 -29.77 25.49 -32.44
C PRO A 545 -30.16 24.55 -31.28
N ALA A 546 -29.21 23.79 -30.71
CA ALA A 546 -29.40 22.92 -29.55
C ALA A 546 -28.13 22.85 -28.69
N GLY A 547 -28.27 22.45 -27.42
CA GLY A 547 -27.13 22.07 -26.59
C GLY A 547 -26.61 20.70 -27.01
N GLN A 548 -25.29 20.56 -27.17
CA GLN A 548 -24.66 19.31 -27.63
C GLN A 548 -23.44 18.96 -26.78
N LEU A 549 -23.29 17.69 -26.39
CA LEU A 549 -22.14 17.22 -25.61
C LEU A 549 -21.79 15.78 -26.02
N ALA A 550 -20.60 15.55 -26.56
CA ALA A 550 -20.11 14.19 -26.89
C ALA A 550 -19.35 13.55 -25.74
N LYS A 551 -18.65 14.35 -24.93
CA LYS A 551 -18.00 13.84 -23.72
C LYS A 551 -17.99 14.89 -22.63
N VAL A 552 -18.28 14.48 -21.40
CA VAL A 552 -18.11 15.26 -20.19
C VAL A 552 -17.29 14.47 -19.19
N GLU A 553 -16.12 14.99 -18.83
CA GLU A 553 -15.22 14.38 -17.86
C GLU A 553 -15.11 15.27 -16.62
N VAL A 554 -15.25 14.70 -15.42
CA VAL A 554 -15.21 15.41 -14.13
C VAL A 554 -14.09 14.83 -13.27
N TYR A 555 -13.30 15.67 -12.60
CA TYR A 555 -12.20 15.18 -11.77
C TYR A 555 -12.22 15.80 -10.38
N ALA A 556 -11.91 15.00 -9.36
CA ALA A 556 -11.66 15.47 -8.01
C ALA A 556 -10.25 16.10 -7.92
N GLY A 557 -10.15 17.18 -7.15
CA GLY A 557 -8.90 17.70 -6.63
C GLY A 557 -8.58 17.06 -5.29
N SER A 558 -7.32 16.66 -5.09
CA SER A 558 -6.76 16.32 -3.79
C SER A 558 -6.66 17.59 -2.92
N THR A 559 -7.07 17.55 -1.66
CA THR A 559 -6.93 18.68 -0.69
C THR A 559 -5.67 18.65 0.15
N VAL A 560 -4.65 17.89 -0.23
CA VAL A 560 -3.32 18.23 0.24
C VAL A 560 -2.73 19.04 -0.91
N PRO A 561 -2.38 20.33 -0.73
CA PRO A 561 -1.28 20.86 -1.49
C PRO A 561 -0.14 19.91 -1.19
N ASP A 562 0.08 18.94 -2.08
CA ASP A 562 1.16 17.98 -1.96
C ASP A 562 2.43 18.79 -2.15
N ASN A 563 2.99 19.22 -1.03
CA ASN A 563 4.18 20.03 -1.05
C ASN A 563 5.32 19.10 -1.43
N PRO A 564 6.23 19.50 -2.32
CA PRO A 564 7.40 18.68 -2.58
C PRO A 564 8.10 18.34 -1.26
N PRO A 565 8.67 17.14 -1.12
CA PRO A 565 9.36 16.76 0.11
C PRO A 565 10.38 17.81 0.52
N THR A 566 10.71 17.88 1.82
CA THR A 566 11.82 18.73 2.26
C THR A 566 13.11 18.33 1.54
N ALA A 567 14.00 19.28 1.24
CA ALA A 567 15.31 18.94 0.68
C ALA A 567 16.06 17.99 1.64
N PRO A 568 16.68 16.90 1.14
CA PRO A 568 17.53 16.06 1.97
C PRO A 568 18.66 16.88 2.60
N SER A 569 19.00 16.63 3.87
CA SER A 569 20.06 17.37 4.58
C SER A 569 21.23 16.48 4.96
N GLY A 570 22.38 17.07 5.28
CA GLY A 570 23.54 16.33 5.78
C GLY A 570 24.14 15.36 4.76
N LEU A 571 24.07 15.68 3.47
CA LEU A 571 24.75 14.90 2.44
C LEU A 571 26.26 14.91 2.74
N THR A 572 26.85 13.73 2.86
CA THR A 572 28.27 13.53 3.14
C THR A 572 28.84 12.33 2.38
N VAL A 573 30.15 12.34 2.15
CA VAL A 573 30.90 11.23 1.55
C VAL A 573 31.35 10.28 2.66
N THR A 574 30.99 9.01 2.55
CA THR A 574 31.38 7.96 3.51
C THR A 574 32.55 7.10 3.04
N GLY A 575 32.86 7.14 1.74
CA GLY A 575 33.99 6.43 1.16
C GLY A 575 34.23 6.84 -0.28
N LYS A 576 35.45 6.62 -0.78
CA LYS A 576 35.81 6.82 -2.18
C LYS A 576 36.87 5.82 -2.61
N THR A 577 36.94 5.58 -3.92
CA THR A 577 38.01 4.85 -4.59
C THR A 577 38.48 5.66 -5.79
N SER A 578 39.30 5.06 -6.67
CA SER A 578 39.65 5.66 -7.96
C SER A 578 38.49 5.71 -8.96
N THR A 579 37.41 4.93 -8.74
CA THR A 579 36.28 4.82 -9.70
C THR A 579 34.90 4.86 -9.05
N SER A 580 34.81 5.10 -7.74
CA SER A 580 33.53 5.19 -7.03
C SER A 580 33.55 6.15 -5.84
N VAL A 581 32.36 6.61 -5.47
CA VAL A 581 32.09 7.46 -4.29
C VAL A 581 30.83 6.93 -3.60
N SER A 582 30.90 6.74 -2.28
CA SER A 582 29.76 6.37 -1.43
C SER A 582 29.27 7.58 -0.64
N LEU A 583 27.95 7.73 -0.58
CA LEU A 583 27.24 8.90 -0.05
C LEU A 583 26.19 8.46 0.97
N THR A 584 25.95 9.31 1.97
CA THR A 584 24.83 9.20 2.92
C THR A 584 24.20 10.56 3.16
N TRP A 585 22.92 10.60 3.49
CA TRP A 585 22.20 11.82 3.86
C TRP A 585 21.12 11.53 4.90
N THR A 586 20.54 12.59 5.44
CA THR A 586 19.38 12.54 6.34
C THR A 586 18.10 12.47 5.50
N ALA A 587 17.16 11.61 5.91
CA ALA A 587 15.89 11.45 5.21
C ALA A 587 15.09 12.75 5.15
N SER A 588 14.41 12.97 4.02
CA SER A 588 13.41 14.02 3.85
C SER A 588 12.11 13.64 4.56
N THR A 589 11.34 14.65 4.94
CA THR A 589 9.94 14.52 5.35
C THR A 589 9.03 15.03 4.25
N ASP A 590 7.83 14.49 4.19
CA ASP A 590 6.80 14.81 3.21
C ASP A 590 5.44 14.78 3.91
N ASP A 591 4.46 15.52 3.41
CA ASP A 591 3.11 15.52 3.97
C ASP A 591 2.33 14.23 3.62
N THR A 592 2.74 13.52 2.56
CA THR A 592 2.17 12.23 2.14
C THR A 592 3.12 11.08 2.42
N ARG A 593 4.24 10.98 1.68
CA ARG A 593 5.29 9.96 1.80
C ARG A 593 6.42 10.21 0.79
N VAL A 594 7.66 10.19 1.25
CA VAL A 594 8.84 10.05 0.37
C VAL A 594 8.93 8.64 -0.21
N THR A 595 8.99 8.52 -1.53
CA THR A 595 9.10 7.25 -2.27
C THR A 595 10.52 6.91 -2.69
N GLY A 596 11.42 7.89 -2.75
CA GLY A 596 12.84 7.66 -3.02
C GLY A 596 13.65 8.94 -3.19
N TYR A 597 14.90 8.78 -3.59
CA TYR A 597 15.89 9.85 -3.75
C TYR A 597 16.62 9.70 -5.08
N GLN A 598 16.99 10.84 -5.68
CA GLN A 598 17.85 10.90 -6.85
C GLN A 598 19.17 11.57 -6.50
N VAL A 599 20.27 10.86 -6.74
CA VAL A 599 21.63 11.41 -6.64
C VAL A 599 21.97 12.05 -7.96
N ARG A 600 22.41 13.31 -7.93
CA ARG A 600 22.77 14.10 -9.10
C ARG A 600 24.24 14.46 -9.10
N GLN A 601 24.90 14.29 -10.24
CA GLN A 601 26.26 14.74 -10.52
C GLN A 601 26.20 15.87 -11.56
N GLY A 602 26.62 17.08 -11.19
CA GLY A 602 26.55 18.24 -12.10
C GLY A 602 25.14 18.53 -12.64
N GLY A 603 24.09 18.18 -11.88
CA GLY A 603 22.68 18.34 -12.27
C GLY A 603 22.04 17.08 -12.90
N THR A 604 22.84 16.18 -13.47
CA THR A 604 22.37 14.93 -14.10
C THR A 604 22.15 13.84 -13.06
N VAL A 605 21.04 13.10 -13.14
CA VAL A 605 20.77 11.97 -12.24
C VAL A 605 21.70 10.81 -12.56
N VAL A 606 22.48 10.36 -11.58
CA VAL A 606 23.44 9.25 -11.70
C VAL A 606 23.04 8.02 -10.90
N ALA A 607 22.12 8.16 -9.93
CA ALA A 607 21.52 7.03 -9.22
C ALA A 607 20.12 7.39 -8.71
N THR A 608 19.26 6.39 -8.58
CA THR A 608 17.96 6.49 -7.88
C THR A 608 17.88 5.37 -6.86
N VAL A 609 17.55 5.71 -5.61
CA VAL A 609 17.51 4.78 -4.47
C VAL A 609 16.29 5.04 -3.60
N THR A 610 15.83 4.04 -2.85
CA THR A 610 14.72 4.20 -1.89
C THR A 610 15.18 4.49 -0.46
N GLY A 611 16.43 4.14 -0.13
CA GLY A 611 17.07 4.45 1.15
C GLY A 611 17.84 5.77 1.15
N THR A 612 18.54 6.06 2.25
CA THR A 612 19.31 7.31 2.45
C THR A 612 20.81 7.17 2.16
N THR A 613 21.18 6.17 1.37
CA THR A 613 22.58 5.90 0.97
C THR A 613 22.66 5.55 -0.51
N ALA A 614 23.79 5.87 -1.14
CA ALA A 614 24.07 5.49 -2.52
C ALA A 614 25.57 5.37 -2.78
N THR A 615 25.95 4.51 -3.73
CA THR A 615 27.32 4.45 -4.28
C THR A 615 27.27 4.76 -5.77
N VAL A 616 27.98 5.81 -6.19
CA VAL A 616 28.16 6.17 -7.59
C VAL A 616 29.45 5.54 -8.08
N SER A 617 29.36 4.70 -9.11
CA SER A 617 30.49 3.99 -9.72
C SER A 617 30.76 4.49 -11.15
N GLY A 618 31.82 3.99 -11.79
CA GLY A 618 32.18 4.37 -13.17
C GLY A 618 32.83 5.75 -13.27
N LEU A 619 33.36 6.27 -12.17
CA LEU A 619 34.05 7.55 -12.13
C LEU A 619 35.50 7.43 -12.63
N SER A 620 36.06 8.53 -13.11
CA SER A 620 37.46 8.60 -13.53
C SER A 620 38.37 8.87 -12.34
N PRO A 621 39.58 8.29 -12.28
CA PRO A 621 40.57 8.57 -11.24
C PRO A 621 41.02 10.04 -11.19
N SER A 622 41.48 10.49 -10.03
CA SER A 622 41.99 11.86 -9.80
C SER A 622 41.05 12.98 -10.30
N THR A 623 39.74 12.73 -10.35
CA THR A 623 38.75 13.64 -10.94
C THR A 623 37.81 14.14 -9.86
N ALA A 624 37.59 15.46 -9.83
CA ALA A 624 36.67 16.09 -8.89
C ALA A 624 35.21 15.95 -9.38
N TYR A 625 34.34 15.44 -8.52
CA TYR A 625 32.91 15.31 -8.76
C TYR A 625 32.13 16.06 -7.69
N THR A 626 31.02 16.67 -8.09
CA THR A 626 30.10 17.36 -7.17
C THR A 626 28.73 16.68 -7.19
N PHE A 627 28.26 16.27 -6.02
CA PHE A 627 27.00 15.56 -5.84
C PHE A 627 25.98 16.39 -5.05
N THR A 628 24.71 16.24 -5.42
CA THR A 628 23.54 16.69 -4.67
C THR A 628 22.48 15.58 -4.65
N VAL A 629 21.55 15.62 -3.72
CA VAL A 629 20.42 14.67 -3.66
C VAL A 629 19.10 15.43 -3.60
N VAL A 630 18.10 14.91 -4.31
CA VAL A 630 16.70 15.37 -4.21
C VAL A 630 15.82 14.20 -3.80
N ALA A 631 14.78 14.46 -3.01
CA ALA A 631 13.75 13.49 -2.64
C ALA A 631 12.56 13.54 -3.62
N ARG A 632 11.83 12.43 -3.71
CA ARG A 632 10.59 12.29 -4.50
C ARG A 632 9.47 11.73 -3.63
N ASP A 633 8.25 12.19 -3.88
CA ASP A 633 7.03 11.69 -3.25
C ASP A 633 6.27 10.70 -4.15
N ALA A 634 5.07 10.33 -3.71
CA ALA A 634 4.19 9.40 -4.43
C ALA A 634 3.40 10.07 -5.58
N ALA A 635 3.25 11.39 -5.60
CA ALA A 635 2.61 12.12 -6.70
C ALA A 635 3.59 12.53 -7.80
N GLY A 636 4.90 12.38 -7.56
CA GLY A 636 5.96 12.68 -8.49
C GLY A 636 6.61 14.06 -8.30
N ASN A 637 6.31 14.81 -7.23
CA ASN A 637 7.04 16.05 -6.97
C ASN A 637 8.47 15.75 -6.52
N THR A 638 9.33 16.75 -6.63
CA THR A 638 10.75 16.65 -6.30
C THR A 638 11.13 17.80 -5.39
N SER A 639 11.83 17.50 -4.30
CA SER A 639 12.32 18.48 -3.35
C SER A 639 13.33 19.47 -3.97
N GLY A 640 13.67 20.52 -3.23
CA GLY A 640 14.94 21.23 -3.44
C GLY A 640 16.15 20.29 -3.28
N ALA A 641 17.30 20.68 -3.84
CA ALA A 641 18.54 19.92 -3.70
C ALA A 641 19.10 20.04 -2.27
N SER A 642 19.75 18.97 -1.81
CA SER A 642 20.58 18.97 -0.61
C SER A 642 21.74 19.96 -0.69
N ASN A 643 22.53 20.07 0.40
CA ASN A 643 23.88 20.62 0.29
C ASN A 643 24.70 19.87 -0.78
N ALA A 644 25.57 20.58 -1.49
CA ALA A 644 26.48 19.97 -2.44
C ALA A 644 27.72 19.43 -1.71
N VAL A 645 28.23 18.27 -2.16
CA VAL A 645 29.51 17.73 -1.71
C VAL A 645 30.44 17.53 -2.90
N THR A 646 31.64 18.08 -2.81
CA THR A 646 32.69 17.89 -3.82
C THR A 646 33.74 16.92 -3.29
N VAL A 647 34.09 15.93 -4.11
CA VAL A 647 35.09 14.92 -3.78
C VAL A 647 35.93 14.59 -5.00
N THR A 648 37.24 14.50 -4.81
CA THR A 648 38.18 14.01 -5.81
C THR A 648 38.40 12.52 -5.59
N THR A 649 38.09 11.69 -6.59
CA THR A 649 38.41 10.26 -6.60
C THR A 649 39.90 10.04 -6.40
N ASP A 650 40.26 8.87 -5.89
CA ASP A 650 41.67 8.55 -5.69
C ASP A 650 42.39 8.40 -7.04
N ALA A 651 43.71 8.51 -7.01
CA ALA A 651 44.51 8.17 -8.18
C ALA A 651 44.31 6.69 -8.54
N ALA A 652 44.48 6.33 -9.81
CA ALA A 652 44.49 4.94 -10.21
C ALA A 652 45.58 4.20 -9.40
N ALA A 653 45.30 2.97 -8.99
CA ALA A 653 46.22 2.17 -8.16
C ALA A 653 47.60 1.93 -8.80
N ASN A 654 47.80 2.31 -10.06
CA ASN A 654 49.07 2.27 -10.81
C ASN A 654 49.34 3.57 -11.59
N ALA A 655 48.99 4.74 -11.04
CA ALA A 655 49.35 6.01 -11.68
C ALA A 655 50.84 6.31 -11.48
N ASP A 656 51.56 6.62 -12.57
CA ASP A 656 52.89 7.20 -12.52
C ASP A 656 52.82 8.61 -11.89
N LEU A 657 53.39 8.74 -10.69
CA LEU A 657 53.42 9.95 -9.89
C LEU A 657 54.37 11.01 -10.45
N ALA A 658 55.31 10.63 -11.32
CA ALA A 658 56.31 11.50 -11.91
C ALA A 658 55.86 12.17 -13.21
N ARG A 659 54.84 11.63 -13.91
CA ARG A 659 54.37 12.17 -15.19
C ARG A 659 54.03 13.67 -15.12
N GLY A 660 54.69 14.46 -15.96
CA GLY A 660 54.50 15.92 -16.08
C GLY A 660 54.92 16.74 -14.86
N ARG A 661 55.66 16.15 -13.90
CA ARG A 661 56.12 16.85 -12.70
C ARG A 661 57.36 17.72 -12.94
N PRO A 662 57.59 18.76 -12.13
CA PRO A 662 58.83 19.53 -12.20
C PRO A 662 60.05 18.64 -11.98
N THR A 663 61.08 18.83 -12.80
CA THR A 663 62.35 18.11 -12.70
C THR A 663 63.52 19.05 -12.50
N SER A 664 64.64 18.50 -12.06
CA SER A 664 65.94 19.16 -12.11
C SER A 664 67.05 18.14 -12.27
N GLU A 665 68.25 18.59 -12.57
CA GLU A 665 69.40 17.74 -12.92
C GLU A 665 70.73 18.34 -12.48
N SER A 666 71.78 17.53 -12.50
CA SER A 666 73.16 18.01 -12.34
C SER A 666 73.66 18.78 -13.55
N SER A 667 73.39 18.28 -14.76
CA SER A 667 73.75 18.90 -16.03
C SER A 667 72.95 18.27 -17.17
N HIS A 668 72.99 18.90 -18.34
CA HIS A 668 72.59 18.29 -19.59
C HIS A 668 73.47 18.77 -20.75
N VAL A 669 73.40 18.07 -21.89
CA VAL A 669 73.97 18.52 -23.16
C VAL A 669 72.87 18.85 -24.16
N GLN A 670 73.11 19.85 -25.02
CA GLN A 670 72.19 20.27 -26.07
C GLN A 670 70.77 20.54 -25.53
N SER A 671 69.73 20.00 -26.18
CA SER A 671 68.33 20.13 -25.78
C SER A 671 67.83 18.93 -24.94
N TYR A 672 68.71 18.04 -24.48
CA TYR A 672 68.36 16.81 -23.76
C TYR A 672 68.22 17.05 -22.25
N GLY A 673 67.35 17.98 -21.87
CA GLY A 673 67.12 18.34 -20.47
C GLY A 673 66.21 17.38 -19.71
N SER A 674 66.20 17.50 -18.38
CA SER A 674 65.47 16.63 -17.46
C SER A 674 63.95 16.63 -17.60
N GLY A 675 63.34 17.61 -18.28
CA GLY A 675 61.90 17.58 -18.59
C GLY A 675 61.49 16.35 -19.41
N ASN A 676 62.43 15.82 -20.20
CA ASN A 676 62.19 14.68 -21.08
C ASN A 676 61.90 13.38 -20.31
N VAL A 677 62.41 13.21 -19.08
CA VAL A 677 62.19 11.98 -18.31
C VAL A 677 60.75 11.82 -17.80
N VAL A 678 59.91 12.85 -17.91
CA VAL A 678 58.54 12.90 -17.39
C VAL A 678 57.51 13.39 -18.42
N ASP A 679 57.92 13.69 -19.65
CA ASP A 679 57.00 14.11 -20.72
C ASP A 679 56.20 12.93 -21.29
N GLY A 680 56.75 11.72 -21.09
CA GLY A 680 56.42 10.42 -21.65
C GLY A 680 56.17 10.36 -23.15
N ASP A 681 57.01 11.08 -23.89
CA ASP A 681 57.46 10.68 -25.21
C ASP A 681 58.63 9.70 -25.05
N ALA A 682 58.46 8.46 -25.50
CA ALA A 682 59.51 7.43 -25.37
C ALA A 682 60.77 7.75 -26.22
N ASN A 683 60.71 8.71 -27.13
CA ASN A 683 61.82 9.06 -28.02
C ASN A 683 62.63 10.27 -27.57
N SER A 684 62.10 11.07 -26.62
CA SER A 684 62.87 12.12 -25.96
C SER A 684 63.72 11.50 -24.84
N TYR A 685 64.81 12.17 -24.45
CA TYR A 685 65.64 11.71 -23.35
C TYR A 685 66.41 12.84 -22.70
N TRP A 686 66.73 12.66 -21.43
CA TRP A 686 67.75 13.42 -20.72
C TRP A 686 69.13 12.82 -21.01
N GLU A 687 70.12 13.68 -21.24
CA GLU A 687 71.54 13.28 -21.32
C GLU A 687 72.41 14.28 -20.55
N SER A 688 73.17 13.77 -19.58
CA SER A 688 74.09 14.59 -18.78
C SER A 688 75.35 15.03 -19.55
N ALA A 689 76.16 15.90 -18.96
CA ALA A 689 77.51 16.19 -19.46
C ALA A 689 78.38 14.93 -19.62
N ASN A 690 79.11 14.84 -20.73
CA ASN A 690 79.98 13.71 -21.05
C ASN A 690 81.20 13.65 -20.10
N ASN A 691 81.59 12.44 -19.73
CA ASN A 691 82.76 12.12 -18.89
C ASN A 691 82.76 12.78 -17.50
N ALA A 692 81.57 13.07 -16.97
CA ALA A 692 81.41 13.83 -15.73
C ALA A 692 80.65 13.07 -14.63
N PHE A 693 80.66 11.73 -14.63
CA PHE A 693 80.02 10.94 -13.57
C PHE A 693 80.57 11.29 -12.16
N PRO A 694 79.73 11.29 -11.10
CA PRO A 694 78.31 10.97 -11.10
C PRO A 694 77.43 12.11 -11.64
N GLN A 695 76.35 11.75 -12.33
CA GLN A 695 75.34 12.68 -12.85
C GLN A 695 73.96 12.23 -12.38
N TRP A 696 73.05 13.18 -12.15
CA TRP A 696 71.74 12.88 -11.60
C TRP A 696 70.61 13.65 -12.28
N VAL A 697 69.44 13.02 -12.29
CA VAL A 697 68.14 13.62 -12.64
C VAL A 697 67.15 13.33 -11.52
N GLN A 698 66.31 14.30 -11.19
CA GLN A 698 65.32 14.17 -10.14
C GLN A 698 63.96 14.76 -10.52
N VAL A 699 62.91 14.24 -9.89
CA VAL A 699 61.53 14.71 -10.03
C VAL A 699 60.95 15.11 -8.67
N ASP A 700 60.23 16.24 -8.63
CA ASP A 700 59.42 16.69 -7.49
C ASP A 700 57.99 16.18 -7.65
N LEU A 701 57.57 15.22 -6.82
CA LEU A 701 56.21 14.66 -6.82
C LEU A 701 55.15 15.67 -6.33
N GLY A 702 55.57 16.86 -5.88
CA GLY A 702 54.73 17.96 -5.39
C GLY A 702 54.30 17.83 -3.93
N ALA A 703 54.33 16.62 -3.38
CA ALA A 703 54.08 16.33 -1.96
C ALA A 703 54.80 15.03 -1.57
N SER A 704 55.02 14.82 -0.27
CA SER A 704 55.55 13.55 0.22
C SER A 704 54.55 12.43 -0.02
N ARG A 705 55.00 11.33 -0.63
CA ARG A 705 54.20 10.14 -0.99
C ARG A 705 54.94 8.88 -0.53
N THR A 706 54.18 7.85 -0.18
CA THR A 706 54.73 6.51 0.04
C THR A 706 55.04 5.87 -1.32
N VAL A 707 56.32 5.76 -1.67
CA VAL A 707 56.80 5.20 -2.94
C VAL A 707 57.47 3.85 -2.69
N GLY A 708 57.18 2.85 -3.52
CA GLY A 708 57.77 1.51 -3.42
C GLY A 708 58.34 0.97 -4.74
N ARG A 709 58.15 1.67 -5.86
CA ARG A 709 58.63 1.22 -7.17
C ARG A 709 58.97 2.40 -8.08
N VAL A 710 60.07 2.27 -8.83
CA VAL A 710 60.38 3.12 -9.99
C VAL A 710 60.57 2.28 -11.25
N VAL A 711 60.25 2.86 -12.40
CA VAL A 711 60.55 2.26 -13.71
C VAL A 711 61.38 3.26 -14.50
N LEU A 712 62.54 2.81 -14.98
CA LEU A 712 63.49 3.61 -15.74
C LEU A 712 63.53 3.11 -17.17
N LYS A 713 63.56 4.01 -18.15
CA LYS A 713 63.60 3.64 -19.57
C LYS A 713 64.68 4.39 -20.33
N LEU A 714 65.14 3.77 -21.42
CA LEU A 714 65.83 4.44 -22.53
C LEU A 714 64.95 4.40 -23.77
N PRO A 715 65.23 5.22 -24.80
CA PRO A 715 64.45 5.16 -26.03
C PRO A 715 64.42 3.74 -26.62
N PRO A 716 63.25 3.26 -27.08
CA PRO A 716 63.04 1.86 -27.43
C PRO A 716 63.70 1.46 -28.77
N SER A 717 64.21 2.42 -29.53
CA SER A 717 64.89 2.18 -30.80
C SER A 717 66.07 1.23 -30.63
N SER A 718 66.23 0.26 -31.53
CA SER A 718 67.37 -0.67 -31.52
C SER A 718 68.73 0.02 -31.69
N ALA A 719 68.75 1.25 -32.21
CA ALA A 719 69.96 2.10 -32.24
C ALA A 719 70.50 2.42 -30.84
N TRP A 720 69.66 2.31 -29.80
CA TRP A 720 70.06 2.46 -28.40
C TRP A 720 70.69 1.21 -27.79
N ALA A 721 71.01 0.16 -28.57
CA ALA A 721 71.85 -1.02 -28.26
C ALA A 721 72.06 -1.41 -26.78
N THR A 722 71.87 -2.69 -26.44
CA THR A 722 71.97 -3.20 -25.07
C THR A 722 73.14 -2.61 -24.29
N ARG A 723 72.85 -1.96 -23.16
CA ARG A 723 73.84 -1.25 -22.34
C ARG A 723 73.54 -1.37 -20.86
N THR A 724 74.57 -1.20 -20.04
CA THR A 724 74.44 -1.19 -18.59
C THR A 724 74.72 0.20 -18.05
N GLN A 725 73.77 0.77 -17.30
CA GLN A 725 74.02 1.96 -16.49
C GLN A 725 74.15 1.57 -15.02
N THR A 726 75.26 1.95 -14.39
CA THR A 726 75.44 1.82 -12.94
C THR A 726 74.75 2.98 -12.27
N LEU A 727 73.68 2.70 -11.52
CA LEU A 727 72.83 3.72 -10.93
C LEU A 727 72.30 3.32 -9.55
N LEU A 728 71.89 4.34 -8.79
CA LEU A 728 71.20 4.22 -7.52
C LEU A 728 69.96 5.12 -7.49
N VAL A 729 68.97 4.75 -6.69
CA VAL A 729 67.71 5.49 -6.50
C VAL A 729 67.72 6.11 -5.11
N GLN A 730 67.43 7.40 -5.04
CA GLN A 730 67.38 8.16 -3.80
C GLN A 730 66.03 8.85 -3.60
N GLY A 731 65.61 8.95 -2.34
CA GLY A 731 64.41 9.67 -1.90
C GLY A 731 64.77 10.82 -0.97
N SER A 732 63.98 11.88 -1.01
CA SER A 732 64.08 13.02 -0.09
C SER A 732 62.71 13.64 0.18
N ALA A 733 62.46 14.07 1.41
CA ALA A 733 61.25 14.80 1.76
C ALA A 733 61.35 16.30 1.44
N ASP A 734 62.56 16.86 1.41
CA ASP A 734 62.84 18.30 1.35
C ASP A 734 63.62 18.76 0.11
N GLY A 735 64.18 17.82 -0.66
CA GLY A 735 64.96 18.10 -1.86
C GLY A 735 66.43 18.48 -1.59
N GLY A 736 66.83 18.48 -0.31
CA GLY A 736 68.20 18.75 0.14
C GLY A 736 68.93 17.48 0.59
N SER A 737 68.38 16.78 1.58
CA SER A 737 68.96 15.55 2.14
C SER A 737 68.35 14.31 1.51
N PHE A 738 69.19 13.44 0.92
CA PHE A 738 68.75 12.24 0.20
C PHE A 738 69.19 10.96 0.91
N SER A 739 68.24 10.03 1.07
CA SER A 739 68.48 8.66 1.52
C SER A 739 68.43 7.68 0.35
N THR A 740 69.30 6.67 0.36
CA THR A 740 69.31 5.62 -0.66
C THR A 740 68.11 4.69 -0.49
N LEU A 741 67.28 4.58 -1.53
CA LEU A 741 66.15 3.65 -1.63
C LEU A 741 66.55 2.35 -2.33
N VAL A 742 67.39 2.47 -3.36
CA VAL A 742 68.00 1.33 -4.06
C VAL A 742 69.49 1.60 -4.18
N GLY A 743 70.31 0.66 -3.67
CA GLY A 743 71.76 0.74 -3.73
C GLY A 743 72.32 0.76 -5.15
N SER A 744 73.54 1.29 -5.29
CA SER A 744 74.22 1.40 -6.59
C SER A 744 74.50 0.02 -7.19
N ALA A 745 74.02 -0.21 -8.41
CA ALA A 745 74.24 -1.43 -9.16
C ALA A 745 74.13 -1.18 -10.67
N GLY A 746 74.80 -2.01 -11.47
CA GLY A 746 74.63 -2.04 -12.92
C GLY A 746 73.23 -2.52 -13.30
N ARG A 747 72.51 -1.73 -14.11
CA ARG A 747 71.20 -2.06 -14.66
C ARG A 747 71.26 -2.16 -16.17
N THR A 748 70.93 -3.33 -16.69
CA THR A 748 70.93 -3.60 -18.14
C THR A 748 69.63 -3.10 -18.76
N PHE A 749 69.77 -2.20 -19.73
CA PHE A 749 68.71 -1.77 -20.62
C PHE A 749 68.89 -2.51 -21.95
N ASP A 750 67.93 -3.36 -22.28
CA ASP A 750 67.94 -4.18 -23.49
C ASP A 750 66.76 -3.79 -24.39
N PRO A 751 66.98 -3.33 -25.64
CA PRO A 751 65.89 -2.99 -26.55
C PRO A 751 64.99 -4.20 -26.85
N ALA A 752 65.49 -5.44 -26.73
CA ALA A 752 64.66 -6.64 -26.89
C ALA A 752 63.59 -6.78 -25.80
N THR A 753 63.79 -6.17 -24.63
CA THR A 753 62.83 -6.12 -23.52
C THR A 753 62.27 -4.71 -23.30
N GLY A 754 62.34 -3.85 -24.31
CA GLY A 754 61.77 -2.50 -24.28
C GLY A 754 62.67 -1.42 -23.69
N ASN A 755 63.96 -1.69 -23.46
CA ASN A 755 64.89 -0.75 -22.82
C ASN A 755 64.37 -0.25 -21.46
N GLU A 756 63.84 -1.18 -20.65
CA GLU A 756 63.15 -0.87 -19.40
C GLU A 756 63.79 -1.59 -18.22
N VAL A 757 63.88 -0.91 -17.08
CA VAL A 757 64.30 -1.46 -15.79
C VAL A 757 63.31 -1.05 -14.71
N ALA A 758 62.61 -2.03 -14.13
CA ALA A 758 61.75 -1.83 -12.97
C ALA A 758 62.50 -2.15 -11.67
N LEU A 759 62.42 -1.26 -10.69
CA LEU A 759 63.07 -1.39 -9.38
C LEU A 759 62.03 -1.25 -8.28
N THR A 760 61.84 -2.30 -7.49
CA THR A 760 61.03 -2.28 -6.27
C THR A 760 61.91 -2.17 -5.03
N PHE A 761 61.40 -1.51 -3.99
CA PHE A 761 62.09 -1.29 -2.73
C PHE A 761 61.10 -1.15 -1.58
N THR A 762 61.60 -1.24 -0.34
CA THR A 762 60.78 -1.00 0.85
C THR A 762 60.16 0.39 0.79
N ALA A 763 58.85 0.45 0.94
CA ALA A 763 58.06 1.67 0.83
C ALA A 763 58.64 2.80 1.70
N ALA A 764 58.88 3.97 1.09
CA ALA A 764 59.46 5.12 1.77
C ALA A 764 58.64 6.38 1.49
N GLN A 765 58.50 7.24 2.50
CA GLN A 765 57.88 8.56 2.35
C GLN A 765 58.88 9.51 1.68
N THR A 766 58.59 9.91 0.45
CA THR A 766 59.47 10.78 -0.35
C THR A 766 58.67 11.78 -1.18
N ARG A 767 59.19 13.00 -1.31
CA ARG A 767 58.68 14.01 -2.25
C ARG A 767 59.54 14.10 -3.50
N TYR A 768 60.85 13.93 -3.36
CA TYR A 768 61.81 14.00 -4.46
C TYR A 768 62.38 12.62 -4.74
N VAL A 769 62.33 12.16 -5.98
CA VAL A 769 62.99 10.92 -6.40
C VAL A 769 64.14 11.28 -7.32
N ARG A 770 65.36 10.85 -6.97
CA ARG A 770 66.59 11.13 -7.72
C ARG A 770 67.21 9.83 -8.22
N ILE A 771 67.58 9.81 -9.49
CA ILE A 771 68.39 8.76 -10.10
C ILE A 771 69.80 9.31 -10.27
N THR A 772 70.76 8.68 -9.62
CA THR A 772 72.17 9.04 -9.73
C THR A 772 72.89 7.96 -10.53
N VAL A 773 73.41 8.32 -11.70
CA VAL A 773 74.18 7.45 -12.60
C VAL A 773 75.67 7.68 -12.38
N THR A 774 76.41 6.60 -12.15
CA THR A 774 77.86 6.61 -11.91
C THR A 774 78.67 5.95 -13.04
N GLY A 775 78.00 5.36 -14.03
CA GLY A 775 78.65 4.80 -15.21
C GLY A 775 77.63 4.31 -16.23
N ASN A 776 78.02 4.26 -17.50
CA ASN A 776 77.20 3.80 -18.62
C ASN A 776 78.11 3.16 -19.68
N THR A 777 77.82 1.91 -20.08
CA THR A 777 78.66 1.18 -21.06
C THR A 777 78.39 1.57 -22.51
N GLY A 778 77.25 2.22 -22.80
CA GLY A 778 76.85 2.59 -24.15
C GLY A 778 77.22 4.02 -24.57
N TRP A 779 77.44 4.91 -23.60
CA TRP A 779 77.76 6.32 -23.84
C TRP A 779 78.42 6.95 -22.59
N PRO A 780 79.33 7.94 -22.70
CA PRO A 780 80.00 8.53 -21.53
C PRO A 780 79.14 9.53 -20.73
N ALA A 781 77.82 9.36 -20.67
CA ALA A 781 76.89 10.20 -19.90
C ALA A 781 75.75 9.38 -19.28
N GLY A 782 75.07 9.96 -18.28
CA GLY A 782 73.81 9.43 -17.77
C GLY A 782 72.69 9.74 -18.75
N GLN A 783 71.86 8.76 -19.06
CA GLN A 783 70.76 8.90 -20.04
C GLN A 783 69.48 8.26 -19.53
N LEU A 784 68.33 8.91 -19.70
CA LEU A 784 67.00 8.34 -19.42
C LEU A 784 65.95 8.97 -20.33
N SER A 785 65.06 8.17 -20.94
CA SER A 785 63.84 8.67 -21.60
C SER A 785 62.64 8.71 -20.66
N THR A 786 62.64 7.92 -19.60
CA THR A 786 61.52 7.91 -18.65
C THR A 786 61.99 7.58 -17.23
N LEU A 787 61.46 8.32 -16.27
CA LEU A 787 61.47 8.03 -14.84
C LEU A 787 60.01 7.98 -14.37
N GLU A 788 59.47 6.77 -14.22
CA GLU A 788 58.14 6.57 -13.64
C GLU A 788 58.27 6.23 -12.15
N VAL A 789 57.38 6.78 -11.33
CA VAL A 789 57.37 6.59 -9.87
C VAL A 789 56.00 6.10 -9.43
N TYR A 790 55.94 4.98 -8.69
CA TYR A 790 54.68 4.37 -8.28
C TYR A 790 54.56 4.29 -6.76
N ALA A 791 53.33 4.53 -6.27
CA ALA A 791 52.99 4.31 -4.88
C ALA A 791 53.15 2.83 -4.48
N SER A 792 53.40 2.58 -3.20
CA SER A 792 53.43 1.23 -2.62
C SER A 792 52.05 0.73 -2.19
#